data_AF-A0A6P8PH63-F1
#
_entry.id   AF-A0A6P8PH63-F1
#
_cell.length_a   1.000
_cell.length_b   1.000
_cell.length_c   1.000
_cell.angle_alpha   90.00
_cell.angle_beta   90.00
_cell.angle_gamma   90.00
#
_symmetry.space_group_name_H-M   'P 1'
#
loop_
_entity.id
_entity.type
_entity.pdbx_description
1 polymer ?
#
loop_
_entity_poly.entity_id
_entity_poly.type
_entity_poly.pdbx_seq_one_letter_code
_entity_poly.pdbx_strand_id
1 'polypeptide(L)'
;MDKEKSFKLFSLPRLNSSQVSAVKPQAIAGDGGFFQGFNKFADDDFNLPFTMKSLPHPNKNKSSDLLPQKVKHLPVIEEEFENEKLSLKLEDEMHENKDLLNENNATRHLCDLLKETCARSEEKTNMYEVEREETRQLYVELNNNIEKMIMAFEELRVQAENSRMDMYFKFKEESEKKQKLDNEFKTHLNIKEKQVLLLKHQNEEKDNELINIKHQLHEAMHKINDLEKIKEQQNKMLRETDEKLEELMVQFQRTKDSLQKSENVQKNLETELQAALTKLVQVSEDKEAEMEELKETKALHALAVDELQVTVYNLKEQLILEKERLKESEDKSQQLILELQKKSTEFGLKKLKESKLAGEMSKLKNDNETELQGLKKALESSLMVQKDLEQQVIQEKSQNRTLMKEIEMKDFNHGNFKGTIQGLVDEKDHLEKTVKILQENEKELQDIIQIREKKIRELEIQATTAVAEHEENLYKQLVKLKEERDKEMLKYEEFIVDYNRVLLAKEQMAKDVDNAFTEVKILQNSLKARNIENEISKKEKQLKTLENKFNILKKQIENKNRSIEDLQQENKTFKKKISSDSKQCSAQEAEVIQLKAKLENIRLQSEKSNNSYQKEIKERSFTEEKLREEAERMKVIADEAQKMQKETDIRCQHKIAEMVALMEKHKHQYDKMVEEKDAELGLHKTKEQETISTKVSLEIELCCLKKELMALKEQFEKVEEKEMLARVAKEKKEVKHKSLVSEEDMFKKLYKELPEAAPLFMTSSKKVPSSVSKSPGTALKLATVKKMRESGWTAVANVDRKKKNKAAEKLFT
;
A
#
# COMPACT_ATOMS: atom_id res chain seq x y z
N MET A 1 26.17 20.08 50.47
CA MET A 1 26.30 21.55 50.31
C MET A 1 24.98 22.06 49.80
N ASP A 2 24.17 22.51 50.74
CA ASP A 2 22.75 22.72 50.60
C ASP A 2 22.48 24.16 50.17
N LYS A 3 21.56 24.35 49.22
CA LYS A 3 20.83 25.61 49.05
C LYS A 3 19.42 25.30 48.57
N GLU A 4 18.45 25.51 49.45
CA GLU A 4 17.05 25.62 49.07
C GLU A 4 16.87 26.71 48.01
N LYS A 5 15.88 26.53 47.12
CA LYS A 5 15.25 27.63 46.39
C LYS A 5 13.75 27.44 46.39
N SER A 6 13.05 28.48 46.83
CA SER A 6 11.60 28.50 46.96
C SER A 6 10.90 28.58 45.61
N PHE A 7 9.83 27.80 45.44
CA PHE A 7 8.93 27.92 44.31
C PHE A 7 8.01 29.14 44.50
N LYS A 8 8.13 30.13 43.61
CA LYS A 8 7.07 31.13 43.41
C LYS A 8 6.13 30.64 42.31
N LEU A 9 4.84 30.61 42.62
CA LEU A 9 3.80 30.26 41.66
C LEU A 9 3.64 31.38 40.62
N PHE A 10 3.94 31.10 39.35
CA PHE A 10 3.67 32.03 38.24
C PHE A 10 2.29 31.74 37.66
N SER A 11 1.35 32.68 37.83
CA SER A 11 0.09 32.72 37.10
C SER A 11 0.27 33.42 35.75
N LEU A 12 -0.32 32.86 34.68
CA LEU A 12 -0.33 33.49 33.35
C LEU A 12 -1.49 34.49 33.18
N PRO A 13 -1.42 35.42 32.19
CA PRO A 13 -2.23 36.64 32.19
C PRO A 13 -3.68 36.45 31.75
N ARG A 14 -4.55 37.36 32.21
CA ARG A 14 -5.87 37.61 31.58
C ARG A 14 -5.68 38.53 30.37
N LEU A 15 -6.28 38.17 29.24
CA LEU A 15 -6.52 39.08 28.11
C LEU A 15 -7.84 39.83 28.31
N ASN A 16 -7.86 41.13 28.01
CA ASN A 16 -9.03 42.00 28.12
C ASN A 16 -9.28 42.73 26.78
N SER A 17 -10.37 42.38 26.10
CA SER A 17 -11.12 43.27 25.18
C SER A 17 -12.43 42.55 24.78
N SER A 18 -13.59 42.82 25.38
CA SER A 18 -14.43 44.04 25.27
C SER A 18 -15.06 44.25 23.88
N GLN A 19 -16.36 43.94 23.74
CA GLN A 19 -17.39 44.96 23.43
C GLN A 19 -18.84 44.42 23.51
N VAL A 20 -19.72 45.29 24.01
CA VAL A 20 -21.16 45.46 23.73
C VAL A 20 -22.06 44.22 23.52
N SER A 21 -22.94 43.97 24.51
CA SER A 21 -24.39 44.01 24.28
C SER A 21 -25.13 44.28 25.59
N ALA A 22 -26.21 45.07 25.56
CA ALA A 22 -26.99 45.44 26.74
C ALA A 22 -28.50 45.40 26.43
N VAL A 23 -29.17 44.32 26.84
CA VAL A 23 -30.64 44.21 26.85
C VAL A 23 -31.07 43.53 28.14
N LYS A 24 -32.13 44.04 28.77
CA LYS A 24 -32.71 43.54 30.02
C LYS A 24 -34.22 43.35 29.85
N PRO A 25 -34.73 42.14 30.14
CA PRO A 25 -36.00 41.93 30.83
C PRO A 25 -35.66 41.45 32.25
N GLN A 26 -36.06 42.10 33.36
CA GLN A 26 -37.44 42.36 33.77
C GLN A 26 -38.21 41.05 33.92
N ALA A 27 -38.06 40.42 35.10
CA ALA A 27 -38.82 39.24 35.48
C ALA A 27 -40.28 39.60 35.76
N ILE A 28 -41.20 38.76 35.29
CA ILE A 28 -42.62 38.76 35.67
C ILE A 28 -42.93 37.35 36.16
N ALA A 29 -43.21 37.22 37.45
CA ALA A 29 -43.64 35.97 38.09
C ALA A 29 -44.37 36.28 39.41
N GLY A 30 -45.61 36.77 39.30
CA GLY A 30 -46.67 36.36 40.23
C GLY A 30 -47.47 35.21 39.58
N ASP A 31 -48.46 34.60 40.22
CA ASP A 31 -48.94 34.73 41.60
C ASP A 31 -49.81 33.48 41.93
N GLY A 32 -50.10 33.25 43.21
CA GLY A 32 -51.17 32.35 43.67
C GLY A 32 -50.78 30.87 43.92
N GLY A 33 -50.87 30.33 45.14
CA GLY A 33 -51.08 30.99 46.44
C GLY A 33 -51.70 30.08 47.53
N PHE A 34 -51.75 30.62 48.76
CA PHE A 34 -52.50 30.15 49.94
C PHE A 34 -52.08 28.80 50.59
N PHE A 35 -52.23 28.55 51.89
CA PHE A 35 -52.89 29.30 53.00
C PHE A 35 -51.96 29.44 54.25
N GLN A 36 -51.96 30.64 54.87
CA GLN A 36 -52.12 31.00 56.31
C GLN A 36 -51.60 30.05 57.44
N GLY A 37 -51.08 30.52 58.59
CA GLY A 37 -51.14 31.88 59.18
C GLY A 37 -50.14 32.20 60.32
N PHE A 38 -50.55 33.08 61.26
CA PHE A 38 -49.69 33.95 62.09
C PHE A 38 -49.65 33.59 63.59
N ASN A 39 -48.54 33.91 64.29
CA ASN A 39 -48.51 35.08 65.20
C ASN A 39 -47.09 35.55 65.65
N LYS A 40 -47.02 36.62 66.46
CA LYS A 40 -45.82 37.39 66.87
C LYS A 40 -45.92 37.92 68.32
N PHE A 41 -44.81 38.54 68.78
CA PHE A 41 -44.61 39.37 70.00
C PHE A 41 -44.40 38.55 71.30
N ALA A 42 -43.44 38.83 72.20
CA ALA A 42 -42.63 40.01 72.61
C ALA A 42 -43.18 40.74 73.85
N ASP A 43 -42.27 41.09 74.76
CA ASP A 43 -42.54 41.60 76.11
C ASP A 43 -42.92 43.10 76.15
N ASP A 44 -43.85 43.47 77.04
CA ASP A 44 -43.60 44.41 78.16
C ASP A 44 -44.86 44.70 79.01
N ASP A 45 -44.69 44.60 80.33
CA ASP A 45 -45.23 45.41 81.44
C ASP A 45 -46.75 45.66 81.75
N PHE A 46 -47.00 45.81 83.06
CA PHE A 46 -48.11 46.47 83.78
C PHE A 46 -49.60 46.01 83.81
N ASN A 47 -50.10 45.96 85.06
CA ASN A 47 -51.44 46.28 85.60
C ASN A 47 -52.65 45.31 85.49
N LEU A 48 -53.27 45.07 86.65
CA LEU A 48 -54.67 44.65 86.80
C LEU A 48 -55.62 45.77 86.34
N PRO A 49 -56.81 45.42 85.83
CA PRO A 49 -58.01 46.00 86.47
C PRO A 49 -59.29 45.11 86.50
N PHE A 50 -59.99 45.10 87.65
CA PHE A 50 -61.45 45.28 87.81
C PHE A 50 -62.50 44.30 87.16
N THR A 51 -63.62 43.88 87.79
CA THR A 51 -64.08 43.85 89.22
C THR A 51 -65.39 43.03 89.40
N MET A 52 -65.86 42.93 90.66
CA MET A 52 -67.27 42.98 91.15
C MET A 52 -68.13 41.70 91.21
N LYS A 53 -68.35 41.25 92.46
CA LYS A 53 -69.67 41.22 93.15
C LYS A 53 -69.49 40.95 94.66
N SER A 54 -70.23 41.54 95.61
CA SER A 54 -70.39 42.98 95.91
C SER A 54 -71.26 43.17 97.19
N LEU A 55 -70.68 43.76 98.26
CA LEU A 55 -71.38 44.41 99.39
C LEU A 55 -72.27 43.51 100.31
N PRO A 56 -72.77 44.01 101.47
CA PRO A 56 -72.61 45.35 102.08
C PRO A 56 -72.06 45.38 103.54
N HIS A 57 -71.64 46.56 103.99
CA HIS A 57 -71.75 46.96 105.41
C HIS A 57 -73.15 47.52 105.68
N PRO A 58 -73.69 47.36 106.90
CA PRO A 58 -74.22 48.55 107.57
C PRO A 58 -73.79 48.74 109.03
N ASN A 59 -73.95 49.98 109.49
CA ASN A 59 -73.66 50.47 110.83
C ASN A 59 -74.69 50.03 111.90
N LYS A 60 -74.20 49.86 113.13
CA LYS A 60 -74.75 50.35 114.42
C LYS A 60 -76.10 49.87 114.99
N ASN A 61 -75.97 49.34 116.21
CA ASN A 61 -76.64 49.74 117.45
C ASN A 61 -78.18 49.68 117.58
N LYS A 62 -78.63 48.86 118.55
CA LYS A 62 -79.48 49.25 119.71
C LYS A 62 -79.72 47.99 120.60
N SER A 63 -80.16 48.05 121.86
CA SER A 63 -80.04 49.05 122.95
C SER A 63 -80.89 48.59 124.15
N SER A 64 -80.26 48.10 125.22
CA SER A 64 -80.76 48.04 126.61
C SER A 64 -79.51 47.99 127.50
N ASP A 65 -79.25 48.82 128.51
CA ASP A 65 -80.04 49.18 129.70
C ASP A 65 -80.43 47.92 130.51
N LEU A 66 -80.15 47.82 131.82
CA LEU A 66 -80.40 48.83 132.87
C LEU A 66 -79.31 48.97 133.96
N LEU A 67 -79.57 49.92 134.87
CA LEU A 67 -78.74 50.39 135.99
C LEU A 67 -78.69 49.43 137.21
N PRO A 68 -77.70 49.58 138.13
CA PRO A 68 -77.54 48.72 139.31
C PRO A 68 -78.36 49.17 140.54
N GLN A 69 -78.98 48.22 141.28
CA GLN A 69 -79.38 48.48 142.68
C GLN A 69 -79.55 47.24 143.60
N LYS A 70 -78.85 47.29 144.74
CA LYS A 70 -79.21 46.80 146.10
C LYS A 70 -79.96 45.44 146.32
N VAL A 71 -79.20 44.46 146.82
CA VAL A 71 -79.18 43.97 148.23
C VAL A 71 -80.50 43.52 148.91
N LYS A 72 -80.49 42.27 149.45
CA LYS A 72 -81.41 41.63 150.45
C LYS A 72 -82.79 41.14 149.93
N HIS A 73 -83.43 40.07 150.44
CA HIS A 73 -83.17 39.12 151.56
C HIS A 73 -83.89 37.75 151.33
N LEU A 74 -83.21 36.59 151.51
CA LEU A 74 -83.71 35.21 151.81
C LEU A 74 -84.77 34.54 150.88
N PRO A 75 -85.00 33.21 150.96
CA PRO A 75 -84.18 32.07 151.44
C PRO A 75 -83.68 31.17 150.27
N VAL A 76 -82.44 30.64 150.23
CA VAL A 76 -81.84 29.52 151.01
C VAL A 76 -82.36 28.11 150.63
N ILE A 77 -81.40 27.20 150.32
CA ILE A 77 -81.49 25.76 149.99
C ILE A 77 -81.70 25.35 148.50
N GLU A 78 -82.78 25.72 147.80
CA GLU A 78 -82.98 25.19 146.43
C GLU A 78 -81.94 25.70 145.40
N GLU A 79 -81.50 26.94 145.55
CA GLU A 79 -80.57 27.60 144.62
C GLU A 79 -79.12 27.04 144.74
N GLU A 80 -78.73 26.50 145.89
CA GLU A 80 -77.39 25.91 146.09
C GLU A 80 -77.26 24.57 145.37
N PHE A 81 -78.28 23.71 145.43
CA PHE A 81 -78.26 22.39 144.79
C PHE A 81 -78.35 22.48 143.25
N GLU A 82 -79.13 23.41 142.71
CA GLU A 82 -79.11 23.68 141.26
C GLU A 82 -77.79 24.34 140.82
N ASN A 83 -77.15 25.18 141.64
CA ASN A 83 -75.82 25.72 141.32
C ASN A 83 -74.71 24.65 141.36
N GLU A 84 -74.72 23.71 142.30
CA GLU A 84 -73.77 22.58 142.33
C GLU A 84 -73.96 21.65 141.12
N LYS A 85 -75.22 21.34 140.79
CA LYS A 85 -75.62 20.59 139.59
C LYS A 85 -75.30 21.31 138.28
N LEU A 86 -75.36 22.64 138.24
CA LEU A 86 -74.88 23.46 137.12
C LEU A 86 -73.36 23.47 137.05
N SER A 87 -72.65 23.52 138.18
CA SER A 87 -71.19 23.50 138.23
C SER A 87 -70.62 22.14 137.76
N LEU A 88 -71.22 21.03 138.17
CA LEU A 88 -70.88 19.70 137.68
C LEU A 88 -71.07 19.59 136.17
N LYS A 89 -72.22 20.06 135.65
CA LYS A 89 -72.46 20.13 134.21
C LYS A 89 -71.46 21.04 133.48
N LEU A 90 -71.07 22.16 134.08
CA LEU A 90 -70.11 23.07 133.48
C LEU A 90 -68.70 22.45 133.44
N GLU A 91 -68.34 21.64 134.43
CA GLU A 91 -67.07 20.92 134.46
C GLU A 91 -67.07 19.71 133.49
N ASP A 92 -68.17 18.97 133.38
CA ASP A 92 -68.40 17.97 132.33
C ASP A 92 -68.31 18.61 130.92
N GLU A 93 -69.03 19.72 130.69
CA GLU A 93 -68.98 20.50 129.44
C GLU A 93 -67.58 21.07 129.19
N MET A 94 -66.82 21.46 130.22
CA MET A 94 -65.43 21.91 130.07
C MET A 94 -64.48 20.77 129.69
N HIS A 95 -64.71 19.56 130.20
CA HIS A 95 -63.97 18.36 129.80
C HIS A 95 -64.31 17.98 128.36
N GLU A 96 -65.60 17.92 127.99
CA GLU A 96 -66.04 17.65 126.62
C GLU A 96 -65.51 18.70 125.63
N ASN A 97 -65.60 20.00 125.94
CA ASN A 97 -65.02 21.05 125.12
C ASN A 97 -63.49 20.96 124.99
N LYS A 98 -62.79 20.43 126.01
CA LYS A 98 -61.34 20.26 125.96
C LYS A 98 -60.94 19.08 125.07
N ASP A 99 -61.69 17.99 125.10
CA ASP A 99 -61.47 16.85 124.22
C ASP A 99 -61.91 17.15 122.77
N LEU A 100 -63.01 17.88 122.58
CA LEU A 100 -63.37 18.46 121.27
C LEU A 100 -62.30 19.43 120.75
N LEU A 101 -61.65 20.22 121.61
CA LEU A 101 -60.53 21.08 121.21
C LEU A 101 -59.30 20.24 120.82
N ASN A 102 -59.01 19.15 121.54
CA ASN A 102 -57.94 18.21 121.19
C ASN A 102 -58.21 17.52 119.85
N GLU A 103 -59.45 17.05 119.62
CA GLU A 103 -59.89 16.46 118.35
C GLU A 103 -59.87 17.47 117.19
N ASN A 104 -60.29 18.72 117.44
CA ASN A 104 -60.21 19.82 116.47
C ASN A 104 -58.74 20.13 116.09
N ASN A 105 -57.82 20.09 117.05
CA ASN A 105 -56.39 20.26 116.82
C ASN A 105 -55.79 19.08 116.05
N ALA A 106 -56.14 17.83 116.40
CA ALA A 106 -55.73 16.64 115.66
C ALA A 106 -56.27 16.65 114.21
N THR A 107 -57.53 17.06 114.02
CA THR A 107 -58.16 17.24 112.71
C THR A 107 -57.47 18.32 111.90
N ARG A 108 -57.06 19.44 112.52
CA ARG A 108 -56.26 20.48 111.85
C ARG A 108 -54.90 19.93 111.39
N HIS A 109 -54.18 19.22 112.25
CA HIS A 109 -52.90 18.58 111.88
C HIS A 109 -53.07 17.55 110.75
N LEU A 110 -54.14 16.75 110.75
CA LEU A 110 -54.46 15.83 109.66
C LEU A 110 -54.76 16.58 108.36
N CYS A 111 -55.57 17.64 108.42
CA CYS A 111 -55.86 18.50 107.27
C CYS A 111 -54.61 19.19 106.71
N ASP A 112 -53.68 19.61 107.56
CA ASP A 112 -52.42 20.25 107.13
C ASP A 112 -51.43 19.24 106.53
N LEU A 113 -51.35 18.02 107.10
CA LEU A 113 -50.60 16.90 106.50
C LEU A 113 -51.20 16.47 105.15
N LEU A 114 -52.52 16.48 105.02
CA LEU A 114 -53.21 16.22 103.76
C LEU A 114 -52.91 17.32 102.72
N LYS A 115 -52.96 18.61 103.09
CA LYS A 115 -52.56 19.72 102.20
C LYS A 115 -51.11 19.56 101.72
N GLU A 116 -50.18 19.26 102.62
CA GLU A 116 -48.77 19.08 102.29
C GLU A 116 -48.56 17.87 101.36
N THR A 117 -49.30 16.78 101.61
CA THR A 117 -49.30 15.58 100.76
C THR A 117 -49.87 15.85 99.37
N CYS A 118 -50.99 16.59 99.29
CA CYS A 118 -51.57 17.04 98.03
C CYS A 118 -50.59 17.95 97.26
N ALA A 119 -49.99 18.95 97.91
CA ALA A 119 -49.03 19.86 97.28
C ALA A 119 -47.79 19.12 96.74
N ARG A 120 -47.21 18.18 97.50
CA ARG A 120 -46.13 17.30 97.01
C ARG A 120 -46.57 16.42 95.84
N SER A 121 -47.84 15.98 95.82
CA SER A 121 -48.37 15.18 94.70
C SER A 121 -48.62 16.02 93.44
N GLU A 122 -49.01 17.29 93.61
CA GLU A 122 -49.18 18.27 92.53
C GLU A 122 -47.83 18.67 91.93
N GLU A 123 -46.86 19.03 92.77
CA GLU A 123 -45.46 19.27 92.37
C GLU A 123 -44.88 18.08 91.61
N LYS A 124 -45.03 16.86 92.13
CA LYS A 124 -44.58 15.64 91.46
C LYS A 124 -45.31 15.36 90.14
N THR A 125 -46.60 15.71 90.05
CA THR A 125 -47.37 15.59 88.79
C THR A 125 -46.85 16.59 87.77
N ASN A 126 -46.62 17.84 88.17
CA ASN A 126 -46.08 18.90 87.32
C ASN A 126 -44.67 18.57 86.81
N MET A 127 -43.80 17.95 87.64
CA MET A 127 -42.51 17.44 87.18
C MET A 127 -42.67 16.39 86.06
N TYR A 128 -43.57 15.41 86.21
CA TYR A 128 -43.86 14.44 85.15
C TYR A 128 -44.53 15.06 83.92
N GLU A 129 -45.31 16.14 84.07
CA GLU A 129 -45.86 16.90 82.95
C GLU A 129 -44.76 17.60 82.14
N VAL A 130 -43.76 18.18 82.81
CA VAL A 130 -42.58 18.84 82.21
C VAL A 130 -41.66 17.83 81.54
N GLU A 131 -41.22 16.76 82.23
CA GLU A 131 -40.37 15.70 81.65
C GLU A 131 -41.00 15.10 80.37
N ARG A 132 -42.33 14.95 80.36
CA ARG A 132 -43.12 14.49 79.21
C ARG A 132 -43.14 15.48 78.06
N GLU A 133 -43.15 16.80 78.33
CA GLU A 133 -43.14 17.83 77.29
C GLU A 133 -41.73 18.07 76.73
N GLU A 134 -40.70 18.06 77.57
CA GLU A 134 -39.29 18.02 77.14
C GLU A 134 -39.04 16.81 76.22
N THR A 135 -39.55 15.64 76.59
CA THR A 135 -39.50 14.43 75.76
C THR A 135 -40.21 14.63 74.41
N ARG A 136 -41.38 15.29 74.37
CA ARG A 136 -42.08 15.61 73.11
C ARG A 136 -41.28 16.58 72.25
N GLN A 137 -40.72 17.63 72.84
CA GLN A 137 -39.88 18.60 72.14
C GLN A 137 -38.65 17.93 71.50
N LEU A 138 -37.98 17.02 72.22
CA LEU A 138 -36.87 16.23 71.68
C LEU A 138 -37.29 15.34 70.50
N TYR A 139 -38.50 14.74 70.53
CA TYR A 139 -39.03 13.99 69.38
C TYR A 139 -39.32 14.90 68.17
N VAL A 140 -39.86 16.11 68.40
CA VAL A 140 -40.11 17.10 67.33
C VAL A 140 -38.78 17.57 66.72
N GLU A 141 -37.77 17.87 67.52
CA GLU A 141 -36.44 18.25 67.05
C GLU A 141 -35.74 17.12 66.30
N LEU A 142 -35.84 15.88 66.79
CA LEU A 142 -35.35 14.70 66.09
C LEU A 142 -36.01 14.52 64.72
N ASN A 143 -37.34 14.66 64.64
CA ASN A 143 -38.07 14.58 63.37
C ASN A 143 -37.65 15.70 62.40
N ASN A 144 -37.57 16.94 62.88
CA ASN A 144 -37.10 18.10 62.09
C ASN A 144 -35.66 17.91 61.58
N ASN A 145 -34.80 17.21 62.34
CA ASN A 145 -33.44 16.89 61.91
C ASN A 145 -33.39 15.73 60.91
N ILE A 146 -34.26 14.73 61.04
CA ILE A 146 -34.45 13.65 60.05
C ILE A 146 -34.95 14.24 58.72
N GLU A 147 -35.93 15.14 58.74
CA GLU A 147 -36.43 15.81 57.52
C GLU A 147 -35.35 16.65 56.83
N LYS A 148 -34.54 17.40 57.58
CA LYS A 148 -33.36 18.11 57.03
C LYS A 148 -32.35 17.15 56.41
N MET A 149 -32.08 15.99 57.03
CA MET A 149 -31.20 14.97 56.46
C MET A 149 -31.79 14.38 55.17
N ILE A 150 -33.10 14.11 55.12
CA ILE A 150 -33.78 13.61 53.92
C ILE A 150 -33.66 14.63 52.77
N MET A 151 -33.90 15.91 53.03
CA MET A 151 -33.72 16.98 52.03
C MET A 151 -32.26 17.07 51.55
N ALA A 152 -31.28 17.06 52.45
CA ALA A 152 -29.86 17.11 52.07
C ALA A 152 -29.42 15.88 51.24
N PHE A 153 -29.92 14.67 51.56
CA PHE A 153 -29.64 13.48 50.75
C PHE A 153 -30.35 13.51 49.39
N GLU A 154 -31.55 14.09 49.30
CA GLU A 154 -32.26 14.30 48.04
C GLU A 154 -31.53 15.31 47.14
N GLU A 155 -31.08 16.45 47.69
CA GLU A 155 -30.26 17.44 46.99
C GLU A 155 -28.95 16.82 46.47
N LEU A 156 -28.23 16.05 47.31
CA LEU A 156 -27.02 15.34 46.90
C LEU A 156 -27.30 14.29 45.80
N ARG A 157 -28.45 13.60 45.84
CA ARG A 157 -28.86 12.66 44.79
C ARG A 157 -29.09 13.37 43.46
N VAL A 158 -29.83 14.48 43.48
CA VAL A 158 -30.10 15.31 42.30
C VAL A 158 -28.81 15.93 41.76
N GLN A 159 -27.91 16.39 42.62
CA GLN A 159 -26.61 16.92 42.22
C GLN A 159 -25.74 15.86 41.54
N ALA A 160 -25.65 14.65 42.12
CA ALA A 160 -24.89 13.54 41.55
C ALA A 160 -25.46 13.09 40.20
N GLU A 161 -26.78 13.01 40.06
CA GLU A 161 -27.47 12.64 38.81
C GLU A 161 -27.29 13.71 37.72
N ASN A 162 -27.36 14.99 38.08
CA ASN A 162 -27.06 16.10 37.17
C ASN A 162 -25.59 16.07 36.70
N SER A 163 -24.64 15.82 37.61
CA SER A 163 -23.22 15.64 37.24
C SER A 163 -23.00 14.43 36.33
N ARG A 164 -23.72 13.32 36.56
CA ARG A 164 -23.70 12.14 35.70
C ARG A 164 -24.22 12.44 34.28
N MET A 165 -25.28 13.24 34.18
CA MET A 165 -25.87 13.64 32.91
C MET A 165 -25.01 14.66 32.15
N ASP A 166 -24.42 15.65 32.82
CA ASP A 166 -23.46 16.60 32.23
C ASP A 166 -22.24 15.87 31.63
N MET A 167 -21.66 14.92 32.37
CA MET A 167 -20.59 14.06 31.85
C MET A 167 -21.05 13.21 30.65
N TYR A 168 -22.28 12.67 30.67
CA TYR A 168 -22.83 11.92 29.54
C TYR A 168 -23.01 12.80 28.29
N PHE A 169 -23.50 14.04 28.43
CA PHE A 169 -23.60 14.98 27.31
C PHE A 169 -22.22 15.33 26.74
N LYS A 170 -21.22 15.58 27.59
CA LYS A 170 -19.82 15.84 27.17
C LYS A 170 -19.22 14.66 26.42
N PHE A 171 -19.32 13.43 26.95
CA PHE A 171 -18.85 12.23 26.26
C PHE A 171 -19.57 11.99 24.93
N LYS A 172 -20.88 12.27 24.84
CA LYS A 172 -21.62 12.19 23.59
C LYS A 172 -21.12 13.22 22.57
N GLU A 173 -20.93 14.48 22.99
CA GLU A 173 -20.44 15.54 22.11
C GLU A 173 -19.01 15.26 21.61
N GLU A 174 -18.12 14.74 22.47
CA GLU A 174 -16.78 14.29 22.10
C GLU A 174 -16.81 13.09 21.14
N SER A 175 -17.72 12.12 21.36
CA SER A 175 -17.93 11.00 20.45
C SER A 175 -18.40 11.45 19.07
N GLU A 176 -19.32 12.43 19.00
CA GLU A 176 -19.78 13.02 17.74
C GLU A 176 -18.68 13.84 17.04
N LYS A 177 -17.88 14.61 17.79
CA LYS A 177 -16.69 15.32 17.26
C LYS A 177 -15.68 14.33 16.67
N LYS A 178 -15.38 13.24 17.40
CA LYS A 178 -14.48 12.17 16.94
C LYS A 178 -15.01 11.48 15.69
N GLN A 179 -16.32 11.21 15.61
CA GLN A 179 -16.93 10.58 14.44
C GLN A 179 -16.90 11.50 13.20
N LYS A 180 -17.08 12.82 13.37
CA LYS A 180 -16.91 13.79 12.28
C LYS A 180 -15.46 13.76 11.75
N LEU A 181 -14.48 13.85 12.65
CA LEU A 181 -13.06 13.81 12.32
C LEU A 181 -12.64 12.49 11.63
N ASP A 182 -13.18 11.34 12.06
CA ASP A 182 -12.94 10.04 11.42
C ASP A 182 -13.48 9.99 9.97
N ASN A 183 -14.68 10.56 9.74
CA ASN A 183 -15.24 10.70 8.39
C ASN A 183 -14.45 11.67 7.50
N GLU A 184 -13.94 12.77 8.08
CA GLU A 184 -13.05 13.72 7.39
C GLU A 184 -11.72 13.06 6.98
N PHE A 185 -11.09 12.31 7.89
CA PHE A 185 -9.88 11.54 7.56
C PHE A 185 -10.16 10.48 6.50
N LYS A 186 -11.28 9.75 6.60
CA LYS A 186 -11.68 8.71 5.63
C LYS A 186 -11.96 9.27 4.24
N THR A 187 -12.58 10.45 4.14
CA THR A 187 -12.81 11.12 2.84
C THR A 187 -11.52 11.69 2.25
N HIS A 188 -10.66 12.31 3.07
CA HIS A 188 -9.32 12.74 2.62
C HIS A 188 -8.45 11.57 2.15
N LEU A 189 -8.48 10.43 2.85
CA LEU A 189 -7.76 9.21 2.48
C LEU A 189 -8.26 8.67 1.12
N ASN A 190 -9.58 8.59 0.90
CA ASN A 190 -10.17 8.19 -0.39
C ASN A 190 -9.74 9.13 -1.54
N ILE A 191 -9.66 10.44 -1.28
CA ILE A 191 -9.16 11.43 -2.25
C ILE A 191 -7.67 11.20 -2.55
N LYS A 192 -6.86 10.86 -1.53
CA LYS A 192 -5.43 10.56 -1.71
C LYS A 192 -5.19 9.24 -2.45
N GLU A 193 -5.96 8.18 -2.16
CA GLU A 193 -5.94 6.93 -2.92
C GLU A 193 -6.24 7.17 -4.40
N LYS A 194 -7.26 7.98 -4.72
CA LYS A 194 -7.57 8.38 -6.10
C LYS A 194 -6.47 9.19 -6.77
N GLN A 195 -5.81 10.10 -6.04
CA GLN A 195 -4.64 10.84 -6.55
C GLN A 195 -3.46 9.90 -6.84
N VAL A 196 -3.20 8.91 -5.97
CA VAL A 196 -2.14 7.90 -6.19
C VAL A 196 -2.47 6.99 -7.38
N LEU A 197 -3.73 6.56 -7.55
CA LEU A 197 -4.16 5.76 -8.70
C LEU A 197 -4.01 6.53 -10.03
N LEU A 198 -4.36 7.82 -10.06
CA LEU A 198 -4.18 8.66 -11.24
C LEU A 198 -2.68 8.84 -11.59
N LEU A 199 -1.83 9.11 -10.59
CA LEU A 199 -0.38 9.23 -10.80
C LEU A 199 0.25 7.90 -11.25
N LYS A 200 -0.27 6.75 -10.78
CA LYS A 200 0.17 5.42 -11.22
C LYS A 200 -0.15 5.20 -12.70
N HIS A 201 -1.37 5.53 -13.13
CA HIS A 201 -1.75 5.46 -14.55
C HIS A 201 -0.88 6.38 -15.42
N GLN A 202 -0.62 7.61 -14.96
CA GLN A 202 0.25 8.55 -15.68
C GLN A 202 1.70 8.07 -15.80
N ASN A 203 2.23 7.39 -14.77
CA ASN A 203 3.54 6.74 -14.89
C ASN A 203 3.50 5.56 -15.87
N GLU A 204 2.45 4.74 -15.86
CA GLU A 204 2.29 3.63 -16.80
C GLU A 204 2.17 4.11 -18.26
N GLU A 205 1.48 5.23 -18.50
CA GLU A 205 1.47 5.92 -19.81
C GLU A 205 2.89 6.41 -20.20
N LYS A 206 3.65 6.99 -19.26
CA LYS A 206 5.00 7.51 -19.52
C LYS A 206 6.06 6.43 -19.70
N ASP A 207 5.94 5.28 -19.02
CA ASP A 207 6.79 4.12 -19.25
C ASP A 207 6.55 3.52 -20.64
N ASN A 208 5.28 3.49 -21.10
CA ASN A 208 4.94 3.08 -22.47
C ASN A 208 5.48 4.06 -23.53
N GLU A 209 5.38 5.39 -23.31
CA GLU A 209 6.03 6.39 -24.15
C GLU A 209 7.56 6.18 -24.20
N LEU A 210 8.19 5.92 -23.05
CA LEU A 210 9.63 5.69 -22.94
C LEU A 210 10.07 4.41 -23.69
N ILE A 211 9.28 3.34 -23.63
CA ILE A 211 9.51 2.11 -24.40
C ILE A 211 9.43 2.38 -25.90
N ASN A 212 8.44 3.14 -26.36
CA ASN A 212 8.30 3.54 -27.76
C ASN A 212 9.49 4.41 -28.23
N ILE A 213 9.88 5.43 -27.47
CA ILE A 213 11.05 6.28 -27.76
C ILE A 213 12.34 5.45 -27.80
N LYS A 214 12.50 4.50 -26.89
CA LYS A 214 13.65 3.56 -26.88
C LYS A 214 13.68 2.66 -28.12
N HIS A 215 12.52 2.21 -28.61
CA HIS A 215 12.43 1.42 -29.84
C HIS A 215 12.80 2.27 -31.08
N GLN A 216 12.25 3.48 -31.19
CA GLN A 216 12.58 4.42 -32.27
C GLN A 216 14.07 4.80 -32.28
N LEU A 217 14.67 4.98 -31.10
CA LEU A 217 16.11 5.23 -30.97
C LEU A 217 16.94 4.02 -31.45
N HIS A 218 16.52 2.79 -31.13
CA HIS A 218 17.20 1.59 -31.60
C HIS A 218 17.06 1.39 -33.13
N GLU A 219 15.90 1.71 -33.71
CA GLU A 219 15.76 1.78 -35.17
C GLU A 219 16.70 2.81 -35.80
N ALA A 220 16.77 4.02 -35.22
CA ALA A 220 17.63 5.08 -35.71
C ALA A 220 19.12 4.68 -35.63
N MET A 221 19.55 4.05 -34.54
CA MET A 221 20.91 3.49 -34.40
C MET A 221 21.21 2.41 -35.46
N HIS A 222 20.24 1.54 -35.78
CA HIS A 222 20.44 0.54 -36.84
C HIS A 222 20.60 1.21 -38.22
N LYS A 223 19.72 2.17 -38.54
CA LYS A 223 19.76 2.94 -39.79
C LYS A 223 21.08 3.74 -39.94
N ILE A 224 21.61 4.29 -38.85
CA ILE A 224 22.93 4.96 -38.82
C ILE A 224 24.05 3.95 -39.10
N ASN A 225 24.06 2.81 -38.42
CA ASN A 225 25.08 1.76 -38.58
C ASN A 225 25.10 1.20 -40.03
N ASP A 226 23.94 1.06 -40.67
CA ASP A 226 23.87 0.65 -42.08
C ASP A 226 24.35 1.75 -43.04
N LEU A 227 24.08 3.03 -42.74
CA LEU A 227 24.65 4.16 -43.49
C LEU A 227 26.18 4.27 -43.33
N GLU A 228 26.73 3.92 -42.16
CA GLU A 228 28.19 3.86 -41.95
C GLU A 228 28.85 2.76 -42.77
N LYS A 229 28.25 1.55 -42.85
CA LYS A 229 28.72 0.48 -43.75
C LYS A 229 28.70 0.91 -45.22
N ILE A 230 27.63 1.59 -45.67
CA ILE A 230 27.52 2.12 -47.04
C ILE A 230 28.62 3.16 -47.30
N LYS A 231 28.86 4.07 -46.35
CA LYS A 231 29.94 5.06 -46.39
C LYS A 231 31.33 4.41 -46.46
N GLU A 232 31.59 3.34 -45.70
CA GLU A 232 32.85 2.60 -45.79
C GLU A 232 33.04 1.90 -47.15
N GLN A 233 31.98 1.30 -47.71
CA GLN A 233 32.00 0.72 -49.04
C GLN A 233 32.25 1.78 -50.12
N GLN A 234 31.59 2.94 -50.05
CA GLN A 234 31.82 4.07 -50.95
C GLN A 234 33.26 4.61 -50.83
N ASN A 235 33.78 4.78 -49.61
CA ASN A 235 35.17 5.18 -49.38
C ASN A 235 36.18 4.16 -49.90
N LYS A 236 35.86 2.85 -49.88
CA LYS A 236 36.70 1.80 -50.48
C LYS A 236 36.70 1.92 -52.01
N MET A 237 35.53 2.07 -52.63
CA MET A 237 35.45 2.28 -54.09
C MET A 237 36.15 3.57 -54.53
N LEU A 238 36.06 4.66 -53.75
CA LEU A 238 36.73 5.92 -54.05
C LEU A 238 38.26 5.75 -54.07
N ARG A 239 38.85 5.13 -53.04
CA ARG A 239 40.29 4.79 -53.05
C ARG A 239 40.67 3.90 -54.23
N GLU A 240 39.87 2.89 -54.53
CA GLU A 240 40.08 2.03 -55.71
C GLU A 240 39.94 2.78 -57.05
N THR A 241 39.29 3.95 -57.11
CA THR A 241 39.29 4.82 -58.30
C THR A 241 40.46 5.81 -58.29
N ASP A 242 40.86 6.32 -57.14
CA ASP A 242 42.02 7.22 -57.00
C ASP A 242 43.33 6.48 -57.33
N GLU A 243 43.48 5.24 -56.85
CA GLU A 243 44.60 4.35 -57.18
C GLU A 243 44.71 4.09 -58.69
N LYS A 244 43.57 3.85 -59.37
CA LYS A 244 43.50 3.67 -60.82
C LYS A 244 43.76 4.97 -61.59
N LEU A 245 43.36 6.12 -61.05
CA LEU A 245 43.63 7.43 -61.64
C LEU A 245 45.13 7.73 -61.59
N GLU A 246 45.79 7.50 -60.46
CA GLU A 246 47.23 7.67 -60.30
C GLU A 246 48.02 6.70 -61.20
N GLU A 247 47.61 5.43 -61.27
CA GLU A 247 48.23 4.46 -62.18
C GLU A 247 48.07 4.87 -63.67
N LEU A 248 46.91 5.42 -64.05
CA LEU A 248 46.66 5.95 -65.38
C LEU A 248 47.48 7.23 -65.66
N MET A 249 47.66 8.12 -64.68
CA MET A 249 48.57 9.27 -64.80
C MET A 249 50.02 8.83 -65.01
N VAL A 250 50.48 7.84 -64.27
CA VAL A 250 51.82 7.25 -64.43
C VAL A 250 51.97 6.61 -65.81
N GLN A 251 50.96 5.93 -66.33
CA GLN A 251 50.97 5.42 -67.71
C GLN A 251 50.99 6.56 -68.74
N PHE A 252 50.17 7.60 -68.58
CA PHE A 252 50.11 8.75 -69.47
C PHE A 252 51.43 9.54 -69.51
N GLN A 253 52.09 9.74 -68.36
CA GLN A 253 53.39 10.40 -68.33
C GLN A 253 54.48 9.53 -68.99
N ARG A 254 54.46 8.20 -68.79
CA ARG A 254 55.37 7.27 -69.51
C ARG A 254 55.16 7.30 -71.03
N THR A 255 53.92 7.32 -71.52
CA THR A 255 53.66 7.37 -72.97
C THR A 255 54.01 8.73 -73.55
N LYS A 256 53.77 9.83 -72.83
CA LYS A 256 54.24 11.18 -73.18
C LYS A 256 55.77 11.26 -73.27
N ASP A 257 56.50 10.73 -72.28
CA ASP A 257 57.98 10.67 -72.30
C ASP A 257 58.50 9.82 -73.46
N SER A 258 57.81 8.72 -73.80
CA SER A 258 58.13 7.87 -74.95
C SER A 258 57.86 8.57 -76.29
N LEU A 259 56.72 9.28 -76.39
CA LEU A 259 56.36 10.07 -77.57
C LEU A 259 57.37 11.20 -77.81
N GLN A 260 57.75 11.94 -76.76
CA GLN A 260 58.74 13.02 -76.87
C GLN A 260 60.13 12.49 -77.28
N LYS A 261 60.52 11.28 -76.81
CA LYS A 261 61.73 10.59 -77.32
C LYS A 261 61.59 10.24 -78.80
N SER A 262 60.45 9.69 -79.22
CA SER A 262 60.19 9.37 -80.63
C SER A 262 60.17 10.60 -81.53
N GLU A 263 59.60 11.72 -81.05
CA GLU A 263 59.56 13.00 -81.77
C GLU A 263 60.96 13.61 -81.94
N ASN A 264 61.82 13.49 -80.93
CA ASN A 264 63.22 13.89 -81.02
C ASN A 264 64.00 13.00 -82.01
N VAL A 265 63.77 11.68 -82.00
CA VAL A 265 64.37 10.75 -82.99
C VAL A 265 63.87 11.07 -84.40
N GLN A 266 62.58 11.37 -84.59
CA GLN A 266 62.02 11.78 -85.87
C GLN A 266 62.68 13.08 -86.37
N LYS A 267 62.81 14.10 -85.52
CA LYS A 267 63.49 15.37 -85.88
C LYS A 267 64.94 15.16 -86.27
N ASN A 268 65.67 14.31 -85.55
CA ASN A 268 67.06 13.96 -85.91
C ASN A 268 67.10 13.30 -87.30
N LEU A 269 66.29 12.27 -87.54
CA LEU A 269 66.19 11.58 -88.84
C LEU A 269 65.74 12.52 -89.98
N GLU A 270 64.87 13.48 -89.70
CA GLU A 270 64.43 14.50 -90.65
C GLU A 270 65.58 15.46 -91.01
N THR A 271 66.40 15.88 -90.03
CA THR A 271 67.62 16.65 -90.31
C THR A 271 68.70 15.86 -91.05
N GLU A 272 68.86 14.56 -90.75
CA GLU A 272 69.77 13.66 -91.49
C GLU A 272 69.31 13.46 -92.93
N LEU A 273 68.01 13.23 -93.15
CA LEU A 273 67.40 13.10 -94.47
C LEU A 273 67.54 14.39 -95.28
N GLN A 274 67.27 15.55 -94.67
CA GLN A 274 67.41 16.85 -95.33
C GLN A 274 68.87 17.11 -95.71
N ALA A 275 69.83 16.82 -94.83
CA ALA A 275 71.25 16.95 -95.13
C ALA A 275 71.74 15.96 -96.20
N ALA A 276 71.18 14.75 -96.25
CA ALA A 276 71.43 13.79 -97.33
C ALA A 276 70.84 14.27 -98.67
N LEU A 277 69.65 14.87 -98.65
CA LEU A 277 68.97 15.41 -99.83
C LEU A 277 69.73 16.61 -100.40
N THR A 278 70.22 17.54 -99.56
CA THR A 278 71.11 18.63 -100.00
C THR A 278 72.40 18.11 -100.63
N LYS A 279 73.02 17.07 -100.06
CA LYS A 279 74.21 16.44 -100.67
C LYS A 279 73.90 15.78 -102.01
N LEU A 280 72.73 15.16 -102.16
CA LEU A 280 72.32 14.49 -103.40
C LEU A 280 72.01 15.52 -104.50
N VAL A 281 71.42 16.67 -104.16
CA VAL A 281 71.28 17.82 -105.08
C VAL A 281 72.65 18.32 -105.52
N GLN A 282 73.60 18.58 -104.61
CA GLN A 282 74.96 19.02 -104.97
C GLN A 282 75.64 18.02 -105.92
N VAL A 283 75.60 16.71 -105.61
CA VAL A 283 76.19 15.68 -106.49
C VAL A 283 75.47 15.60 -107.84
N SER A 284 74.19 15.97 -107.94
CA SER A 284 73.48 16.08 -109.22
C SER A 284 73.93 17.30 -110.02
N GLU A 285 74.11 18.46 -109.37
CA GLU A 285 74.63 19.68 -109.99
C GLU A 285 76.08 19.48 -110.48
N ASP A 286 76.94 18.87 -109.65
CA ASP A 286 78.32 18.50 -109.99
C ASP A 286 78.35 17.56 -111.23
N LYS A 287 77.43 16.58 -111.29
CA LYS A 287 77.32 15.65 -112.43
C LYS A 287 76.70 16.25 -113.68
N GLU A 288 75.84 17.26 -113.55
CA GLU A 288 75.32 18.00 -114.70
C GLU A 288 76.41 18.91 -115.30
N ALA A 289 77.29 19.49 -114.47
CA ALA A 289 78.48 20.20 -114.92
C ALA A 289 79.48 19.29 -115.65
N GLU A 290 79.82 18.11 -115.09
CA GLU A 290 80.63 17.08 -115.80
C GLU A 290 80.02 16.70 -117.16
N MET A 291 78.68 16.58 -117.23
CA MET A 291 77.98 16.25 -118.47
C MET A 291 78.00 17.37 -119.51
N GLU A 292 78.11 18.65 -119.12
CA GLU A 292 78.26 19.77 -120.06
C GLU A 292 79.69 19.84 -120.62
N GLU A 293 80.71 19.65 -119.78
CA GLU A 293 82.11 19.50 -120.21
C GLU A 293 82.27 18.32 -121.21
N LEU A 294 81.53 17.23 -120.99
CA LEU A 294 81.47 16.08 -121.91
C LEU A 294 80.74 16.40 -123.24
N LYS A 295 79.83 17.39 -123.27
CA LYS A 295 79.24 17.88 -124.53
C LYS A 295 80.20 18.81 -125.28
N GLU A 296 80.88 19.72 -124.60
CA GLU A 296 81.87 20.62 -125.21
C GLU A 296 83.04 19.85 -125.83
N THR A 297 83.63 18.91 -125.07
CA THR A 297 84.70 18.03 -125.58
C THR A 297 84.23 17.17 -126.74
N LYS A 298 82.98 16.70 -126.74
CA LYS A 298 82.38 16.00 -127.89
C LYS A 298 82.21 16.90 -129.11
N ALA A 299 81.88 18.17 -128.94
CA ALA A 299 81.80 19.14 -130.04
C ALA A 299 83.20 19.44 -130.64
N LEU A 300 84.23 19.58 -129.80
CA LEU A 300 85.62 19.70 -130.25
C LEU A 300 86.09 18.47 -131.03
N HIS A 301 85.74 17.26 -130.57
CA HIS A 301 86.04 16.03 -131.32
C HIS A 301 85.32 15.96 -132.68
N ALA A 302 84.11 16.52 -132.80
CA ALA A 302 83.41 16.57 -134.08
C ALA A 302 84.14 17.47 -135.09
N LEU A 303 84.57 18.67 -134.68
CA LEU A 303 85.36 19.58 -135.53
C LEU A 303 86.67 18.94 -136.00
N ALA A 304 87.37 18.21 -135.12
CA ALA A 304 88.59 17.49 -135.49
C ALA A 304 88.33 16.34 -136.50
N VAL A 305 87.15 15.71 -136.46
CA VAL A 305 86.75 14.70 -137.46
C VAL A 305 86.48 15.35 -138.82
N ASP A 306 85.92 16.56 -138.86
CA ASP A 306 85.69 17.28 -140.11
C ASP A 306 87.00 17.73 -140.78
N GLU A 307 88.00 18.21 -140.01
CA GLU A 307 89.35 18.48 -140.52
C GLU A 307 90.04 17.22 -141.08
N LEU A 308 89.85 16.08 -140.42
CA LEU A 308 90.34 14.78 -140.90
C LEU A 308 89.62 14.34 -142.20
N GLN A 309 88.35 14.69 -142.40
CA GLN A 309 87.68 14.43 -143.69
C GLN A 309 88.23 15.32 -144.82
N VAL A 310 88.51 16.59 -144.56
CA VAL A 310 89.12 17.51 -145.55
C VAL A 310 90.52 17.03 -145.97
N THR A 311 91.36 16.62 -145.02
CA THR A 311 92.69 16.08 -145.35
C THR A 311 92.63 14.75 -146.13
N VAL A 312 91.67 13.87 -145.80
CA VAL A 312 91.40 12.64 -146.58
C VAL A 312 90.88 12.94 -147.99
N TYR A 313 90.15 14.05 -148.21
CA TYR A 313 89.73 14.47 -149.55
C TYR A 313 90.94 14.84 -150.42
N ASN A 314 91.82 15.72 -149.92
CA ASN A 314 93.02 16.17 -150.66
C ASN A 314 93.97 15.00 -151.00
N LEU A 315 94.10 14.01 -150.11
CA LEU A 315 94.92 12.81 -150.34
C LEU A 315 94.34 11.90 -151.44
N LYS A 316 93.02 11.87 -151.64
CA LYS A 316 92.40 11.11 -152.75
C LYS A 316 92.69 11.74 -154.11
N GLU A 317 92.81 13.06 -154.18
CA GLU A 317 93.06 13.79 -155.42
C GLU A 317 94.48 13.54 -155.95
N GLN A 318 95.50 13.56 -155.07
CA GLN A 318 96.88 13.21 -155.46
C GLN A 318 97.02 11.74 -155.92
N LEU A 319 96.21 10.83 -155.36
CA LEU A 319 96.21 9.42 -155.77
C LEU A 319 95.68 9.17 -157.20
N ILE A 320 94.98 10.14 -157.80
CA ILE A 320 94.48 10.04 -159.18
C ILE A 320 95.61 10.37 -160.18
N LEU A 321 96.30 11.49 -160.00
CA LEU A 321 97.42 11.92 -160.85
C LEU A 321 98.52 10.85 -160.96
N GLU A 322 98.86 10.22 -159.84
CA GLU A 322 99.94 9.22 -159.80
C GLU A 322 99.59 7.89 -160.50
N LYS A 323 98.29 7.62 -160.76
CA LYS A 323 97.86 6.44 -161.53
C LYS A 323 98.04 6.60 -163.03
N GLU A 324 97.97 7.81 -163.56
CA GLU A 324 98.19 8.04 -164.99
C GLU A 324 99.66 7.85 -165.36
N ARG A 325 100.58 8.32 -164.50
CA ARG A 325 102.04 8.17 -164.69
C ARG A 325 102.53 6.73 -164.60
N LEU A 326 101.76 5.81 -163.99
CA LEU A 326 102.15 4.40 -163.89
C LEU A 326 101.97 3.65 -165.22
N LYS A 327 101.02 4.07 -166.06
CA LYS A 327 100.60 3.31 -167.24
C LYS A 327 101.63 3.29 -168.37
N GLU A 328 102.44 4.35 -168.51
CA GLU A 328 103.58 4.37 -169.44
C GLU A 328 104.78 3.51 -168.99
N SER A 329 104.72 2.95 -167.77
CA SER A 329 105.78 2.12 -167.19
C SER A 329 105.57 0.61 -167.47
N GLU A 330 104.32 0.16 -167.52
CA GLU A 330 103.99 -1.27 -167.69
C GLU A 330 104.37 -1.80 -169.09
N ASP A 331 104.11 -1.02 -170.15
CA ASP A 331 104.38 -1.40 -171.55
C ASP A 331 105.87 -1.66 -171.85
N LYS A 332 106.79 -1.15 -171.02
CA LYS A 332 108.25 -1.39 -171.14
C LYS A 332 108.74 -2.58 -170.30
N SER A 333 107.93 -3.06 -169.36
CA SER A 333 108.32 -4.11 -168.41
C SER A 333 108.16 -5.53 -168.99
N GLN A 334 107.22 -5.70 -169.93
CA GLN A 334 106.86 -7.03 -170.48
C GLN A 334 107.95 -7.70 -171.34
N GLN A 335 109.05 -7.01 -171.68
CA GLN A 335 110.06 -7.49 -172.63
C GLN A 335 111.37 -8.01 -172.00
N LEU A 336 111.52 -8.04 -170.66
CA LEU A 336 112.79 -8.42 -170.02
C LEU A 336 112.72 -9.49 -168.91
N ILE A 337 111.53 -10.05 -168.60
CA ILE A 337 111.37 -11.05 -167.52
C ILE A 337 110.92 -12.42 -168.08
N LEU A 338 111.77 -12.99 -168.94
CA LEU A 338 111.68 -14.39 -169.36
C LEU A 338 113.00 -15.18 -169.19
N GLU A 339 114.11 -14.50 -168.87
CA GLU A 339 115.46 -15.05 -169.03
C GLU A 339 116.20 -15.38 -167.72
N LEU A 340 115.66 -15.00 -166.55
CA LEU A 340 116.25 -15.31 -165.22
C LEU A 340 115.30 -16.11 -164.32
N GLN A 341 114.94 -17.31 -164.77
CA GLN A 341 114.37 -18.34 -163.92
C GLN A 341 115.44 -18.99 -163.00
N LYS A 342 114.97 -19.66 -161.92
CA LYS A 342 115.65 -20.78 -161.22
C LYS A 342 116.63 -20.49 -160.05
N LYS A 343 116.17 -19.77 -159.02
CA LYS A 343 116.49 -19.90 -157.56
C LYS A 343 115.73 -18.77 -156.80
N SER A 344 115.25 -18.90 -155.56
CA SER A 344 115.05 -20.02 -154.61
C SER A 344 113.91 -19.64 -153.62
N THR A 345 113.44 -20.58 -152.79
CA THR A 345 112.30 -20.41 -151.84
C THR A 345 112.71 -20.17 -150.36
N GLU A 346 111.80 -19.61 -149.54
CA GLU A 346 111.39 -20.01 -148.15
C GLU A 346 111.14 -18.89 -147.07
N PHE A 347 110.08 -19.11 -146.24
CA PHE A 347 109.74 -18.75 -144.82
C PHE A 347 110.29 -17.50 -144.05
N GLY A 348 109.63 -16.94 -143.00
CA GLY A 348 108.29 -17.15 -142.40
C GLY A 348 108.13 -16.85 -140.87
N LEU A 349 106.89 -16.84 -140.32
CA LEU A 349 106.44 -16.84 -138.87
C LEU A 349 106.66 -15.54 -138.03
N LYS A 350 106.08 -15.25 -136.83
CA LYS A 350 105.27 -15.89 -135.71
C LYS A 350 104.37 -14.78 -135.04
N LYS A 351 103.53 -14.84 -133.97
CA LYS A 351 103.07 -15.79 -132.89
C LYS A 351 101.50 -15.64 -132.74
N LEU A 352 100.67 -15.53 -131.65
CA LEU A 352 100.61 -15.64 -130.16
C LEU A 352 99.14 -16.01 -129.71
N LYS A 353 98.72 -16.02 -128.42
CA LYS A 353 97.53 -16.79 -127.93
C LYS A 353 97.00 -16.57 -126.46
N GLU A 354 95.70 -16.89 -126.23
CA GLU A 354 95.02 -17.54 -125.04
C GLU A 354 94.87 -16.80 -123.66
N SER A 355 94.05 -17.18 -122.64
CA SER A 355 93.42 -18.48 -122.24
C SER A 355 92.01 -18.45 -121.55
N LYS A 356 91.70 -19.30 -120.51
CA LYS A 356 90.37 -19.98 -120.31
C LYS A 356 90.09 -20.68 -118.92
N LEU A 357 88.82 -20.68 -118.42
CA LEU A 357 88.08 -21.69 -117.55
C LEU A 357 88.30 -21.88 -115.99
N ALA A 358 87.21 -22.37 -115.32
CA ALA A 358 87.05 -23.08 -114.01
C ALA A 358 87.19 -22.29 -112.66
N GLY A 359 86.68 -22.74 -111.48
CA GLY A 359 85.80 -23.87 -111.08
C GLY A 359 85.80 -24.17 -109.54
N GLU A 360 84.75 -24.75 -108.94
CA GLU A 360 84.64 -25.12 -107.50
C GLU A 360 84.98 -26.60 -107.19
N MET A 361 85.31 -26.97 -105.92
CA MET A 361 84.86 -28.21 -105.22
C MET A 361 85.54 -28.52 -103.85
N SER A 362 84.75 -28.91 -102.83
CA SER A 362 85.08 -29.79 -101.67
C SER A 362 83.98 -29.71 -100.59
N LYS A 363 83.34 -30.77 -100.06
CA LYS A 363 83.42 -32.24 -100.25
C LYS A 363 82.12 -32.89 -99.73
N LEU A 364 81.58 -33.89 -100.46
CA LEU A 364 81.15 -35.25 -100.02
C LEU A 364 80.51 -35.46 -98.61
N LYS A 365 79.42 -36.24 -98.42
CA LYS A 365 78.73 -37.23 -99.30
C LYS A 365 77.33 -37.66 -98.75
N ASN A 366 76.32 -37.68 -99.65
CA ASN A 366 75.10 -38.53 -99.79
C ASN A 366 74.46 -39.23 -98.55
N ASP A 367 73.18 -39.02 -98.21
CA ASP A 367 71.88 -39.56 -98.77
C ASP A 367 71.43 -40.86 -98.02
N ASN A 368 70.22 -40.99 -97.46
CA ASN A 368 68.86 -41.17 -98.04
C ASN A 368 68.75 -42.47 -98.88
N GLU A 369 67.68 -43.28 -98.84
CA GLU A 369 66.30 -43.18 -98.28
C GLU A 369 65.88 -44.61 -97.74
N THR A 370 64.67 -45.04 -97.32
CA THR A 370 63.26 -44.60 -97.45
C THR A 370 62.36 -45.13 -96.28
N GLU A 371 61.04 -44.95 -96.41
CA GLU A 371 59.86 -45.40 -95.64
C GLU A 371 59.79 -46.87 -95.13
N LEU A 372 59.20 -47.07 -93.93
CA LEU A 372 57.82 -47.60 -93.77
C LEU A 372 57.36 -47.58 -92.29
N GLN A 373 56.26 -46.90 -91.93
CA GLN A 373 55.58 -47.18 -90.64
C GLN A 373 54.11 -46.76 -90.59
N GLY A 374 53.23 -47.67 -90.14
CA GLY A 374 51.84 -47.37 -89.84
C GLY A 374 51.12 -48.53 -89.15
N LEU A 375 50.46 -48.24 -88.01
CA LEU A 375 49.59 -49.15 -87.22
C LEU A 375 50.31 -50.33 -86.49
N LYS A 376 49.81 -50.90 -85.36
CA LYS A 376 48.89 -50.41 -84.31
C LYS A 376 48.84 -51.36 -83.09
N LYS A 377 49.37 -50.91 -81.94
CA LYS A 377 48.84 -51.05 -80.56
C LYS A 377 47.98 -52.28 -80.17
N ALA A 378 48.61 -53.28 -79.50
CA ALA A 378 48.06 -54.27 -78.55
C ALA A 378 49.26 -54.88 -77.75
N LEU A 379 49.29 -54.99 -76.41
CA LEU A 379 48.55 -55.91 -75.52
C LEU A 379 48.94 -57.38 -75.80
N GLU A 380 49.46 -58.24 -74.90
CA GLU A 380 49.89 -58.21 -73.47
C GLU A 380 50.57 -59.57 -73.16
N SER A 381 50.94 -59.88 -71.90
CA SER A 381 51.42 -61.20 -71.41
C SER A 381 52.88 -61.57 -71.80
N SER A 382 53.78 -61.83 -70.83
CA SER A 382 54.00 -63.09 -70.07
C SER A 382 54.97 -64.04 -70.80
N LEU A 383 55.97 -64.71 -70.20
CA LEU A 383 56.21 -65.08 -68.79
C LEU A 383 57.72 -65.34 -68.53
N MET A 384 58.22 -65.09 -67.30
CA MET A 384 59.42 -65.66 -66.62
C MET A 384 59.67 -64.80 -65.36
N VAL A 385 59.43 -65.19 -64.10
CA VAL A 385 59.35 -66.51 -63.42
C VAL A 385 60.70 -67.23 -63.34
N GLN A 386 61.71 -66.57 -62.75
CA GLN A 386 62.84 -67.27 -62.13
C GLN A 386 63.58 -66.44 -61.03
N LYS A 387 62.86 -65.87 -60.04
CA LYS A 387 63.54 -65.20 -58.90
C LYS A 387 62.87 -65.24 -57.52
N ASP A 388 61.61 -65.65 -57.40
CA ASP A 388 60.81 -65.44 -56.19
C ASP A 388 60.98 -66.49 -55.07
N LEU A 389 61.88 -67.47 -55.22
CA LEU A 389 61.98 -68.63 -54.31
C LEU A 389 63.02 -68.51 -53.18
N GLU A 390 63.95 -67.56 -53.22
CA GLU A 390 64.94 -67.38 -52.13
C GLU A 390 64.47 -66.41 -51.03
N GLN A 391 63.53 -65.52 -51.33
CA GLN A 391 63.16 -64.41 -50.43
C GLN A 391 62.12 -64.79 -49.36
N GLN A 392 61.37 -65.88 -49.57
CA GLN A 392 60.26 -66.28 -48.69
C GLN A 392 60.73 -66.95 -47.37
N VAL A 393 61.82 -67.71 -47.40
CA VAL A 393 62.30 -68.53 -46.26
C VAL A 393 62.91 -67.69 -45.12
N ILE A 394 63.38 -66.48 -45.40
CA ILE A 394 63.95 -65.57 -44.38
C ILE A 394 62.84 -64.88 -43.57
N GLN A 395 61.65 -64.69 -44.15
CA GLN A 395 60.57 -63.91 -43.53
C GLN A 395 59.87 -64.67 -42.38
N GLU A 396 59.49 -65.94 -42.58
CA GLU A 396 58.79 -66.74 -41.55
C GLU A 396 59.60 -66.93 -40.25
N LYS A 397 60.92 -67.13 -40.37
CA LYS A 397 61.81 -67.30 -39.21
C LYS A 397 61.92 -66.05 -38.33
N SER A 398 61.59 -64.87 -38.86
CA SER A 398 61.48 -63.64 -38.07
C SER A 398 60.17 -63.59 -37.29
N GLN A 399 59.04 -63.95 -37.91
CA GLN A 399 57.70 -63.85 -37.33
C GLN A 399 57.52 -64.75 -36.10
N ASN A 400 58.00 -66.00 -36.15
CA ASN A 400 57.91 -66.94 -35.02
C ASN A 400 58.69 -66.48 -33.78
N ARG A 401 59.74 -65.66 -33.93
CA ARG A 401 60.48 -65.09 -32.79
C ARG A 401 59.75 -63.90 -32.13
N THR A 402 58.83 -63.26 -32.86
CA THR A 402 57.97 -62.19 -32.33
C THR A 402 56.81 -62.77 -31.51
N LEU A 403 56.13 -63.80 -32.03
CA LEU A 403 54.95 -64.41 -31.40
C LEU A 403 55.21 -64.97 -29.99
N MET A 404 56.40 -65.53 -29.73
CA MET A 404 56.79 -66.00 -28.38
C MET A 404 56.75 -64.87 -27.33
N LYS A 405 57.31 -63.70 -27.65
CA LYS A 405 57.34 -62.54 -26.73
C LYS A 405 55.97 -61.90 -26.51
N GLU A 406 55.06 -62.07 -27.47
CA GLU A 406 53.68 -61.63 -27.34
C GLU A 406 52.89 -62.44 -26.31
N ILE A 407 53.25 -63.70 -26.06
CA ILE A 407 52.53 -64.58 -25.12
C ILE A 407 52.91 -64.26 -23.68
N GLU A 408 54.20 -64.16 -23.37
CA GLU A 408 54.68 -63.78 -22.02
C GLU A 408 54.18 -62.38 -21.60
N MET A 409 54.00 -61.47 -22.55
CA MET A 409 53.37 -60.15 -22.34
C MET A 409 51.87 -60.22 -22.00
N LYS A 410 51.13 -61.27 -22.41
CA LYS A 410 49.68 -61.36 -22.21
C LYS A 410 49.31 -61.78 -20.78
N ASP A 411 50.10 -62.66 -20.16
CA ASP A 411 49.81 -63.14 -18.80
C ASP A 411 50.03 -62.07 -17.72
N PHE A 412 51.08 -61.26 -17.81
CA PHE A 412 51.30 -60.15 -16.86
C PHE A 412 50.19 -59.09 -16.95
N ASN A 413 49.66 -58.84 -18.15
CA ASN A 413 48.56 -57.91 -18.35
C ASN A 413 47.25 -58.37 -17.69
N HIS A 414 47.00 -59.69 -17.56
CA HIS A 414 45.75 -60.22 -17.02
C HIS A 414 45.51 -59.81 -15.55
N GLY A 415 46.58 -59.64 -14.76
CA GLY A 415 46.50 -59.11 -13.39
C GLY A 415 46.09 -57.64 -13.35
N ASN A 416 46.68 -56.80 -14.22
CA ASN A 416 46.34 -55.39 -14.35
C ASN A 416 44.88 -55.20 -14.81
N PHE A 417 44.46 -55.94 -15.84
CA PHE A 417 43.09 -55.86 -16.36
C PHE A 417 42.03 -56.11 -15.29
N LYS A 418 42.26 -57.01 -14.33
CA LYS A 418 41.31 -57.24 -13.22
C LYS A 418 41.12 -55.99 -12.34
N GLY A 419 42.18 -55.25 -12.06
CA GLY A 419 42.11 -53.97 -11.33
C GLY A 419 41.40 -52.89 -12.14
N THR A 420 41.73 -52.76 -13.43
CA THR A 420 41.06 -51.82 -14.35
C THR A 420 39.58 -52.12 -14.50
N ILE A 421 39.19 -53.41 -14.61
CA ILE A 421 37.78 -53.83 -14.71
C ILE A 421 37.00 -53.48 -13.45
N GLN A 422 37.57 -53.62 -12.24
CA GLN A 422 36.88 -53.17 -11.02
C GLN A 422 36.69 -51.66 -11.01
N GLY A 423 37.72 -50.88 -11.35
CA GLY A 423 37.61 -49.43 -11.46
C GLY A 423 36.55 -48.98 -12.47
N LEU A 424 36.46 -49.67 -13.63
CA LEU A 424 35.43 -49.43 -14.65
C LEU A 424 34.02 -49.86 -14.19
N VAL A 425 33.88 -50.85 -13.31
CA VAL A 425 32.59 -51.22 -12.69
C VAL A 425 32.16 -50.15 -11.68
N ASP A 426 33.08 -49.69 -10.83
CA ASP A 426 32.79 -48.63 -9.86
C ASP A 426 32.46 -47.31 -10.57
N GLU A 427 33.20 -46.97 -11.64
CA GLU A 427 32.93 -45.82 -12.52
C GLU A 427 31.59 -45.95 -13.25
N LYS A 428 31.26 -47.13 -13.81
CA LYS A 428 29.93 -47.43 -14.38
C LYS A 428 28.84 -47.16 -13.34
N ASP A 429 29.02 -47.58 -12.10
CA ASP A 429 28.05 -47.38 -11.02
C ASP A 429 27.93 -45.92 -10.58
N HIS A 430 28.98 -45.11 -10.73
CA HIS A 430 28.92 -43.66 -10.57
C HIS A 430 28.24 -42.95 -11.75
N LEU A 431 28.48 -43.41 -12.98
CA LEU A 431 27.80 -42.94 -14.18
C LEU A 431 26.32 -43.29 -14.17
N GLU A 432 25.91 -44.49 -13.72
CA GLU A 432 24.51 -44.89 -13.63
C GLU A 432 23.73 -44.06 -12.59
N LYS A 433 24.37 -43.66 -11.49
CA LYS A 433 23.81 -42.71 -10.51
C LYS A 433 23.68 -41.31 -11.13
N THR A 434 24.68 -40.86 -11.88
CA THR A 434 24.67 -39.59 -12.60
C THR A 434 23.56 -39.54 -13.65
N VAL A 435 23.36 -40.62 -14.42
CA VAL A 435 22.30 -40.73 -15.43
C VAL A 435 20.91 -40.65 -14.79
N LYS A 436 20.69 -41.26 -13.63
CA LYS A 436 19.40 -41.16 -12.92
C LYS A 436 19.09 -39.72 -12.47
N ILE A 437 20.09 -39.02 -11.91
CA ILE A 437 19.97 -37.59 -11.57
C ILE A 437 19.69 -36.73 -12.81
N LEU A 438 20.33 -37.04 -13.95
CA LEU A 438 20.08 -36.34 -15.21
C LEU A 438 18.67 -36.61 -15.77
N GLN A 439 18.14 -37.83 -15.62
CA GLN A 439 16.76 -38.18 -16.02
C GLN A 439 15.70 -37.50 -15.14
N GLU A 440 15.98 -37.34 -13.84
CA GLU A 440 15.11 -36.57 -12.92
C GLU A 440 15.12 -35.08 -13.29
N ASN A 441 16.30 -34.50 -13.53
CA ASN A 441 16.45 -33.11 -14.01
C ASN A 441 15.80 -32.88 -15.40
N GLU A 442 15.94 -33.83 -16.33
CA GLU A 442 15.30 -33.77 -17.66
C GLU A 442 13.77 -33.69 -17.53
N LYS A 443 13.19 -34.49 -16.63
CA LYS A 443 11.76 -34.47 -16.34
C LYS A 443 11.31 -33.16 -15.70
N GLU A 444 12.04 -32.63 -14.71
CA GLU A 444 11.72 -31.32 -14.12
C GLU A 444 11.77 -30.19 -15.16
N LEU A 445 12.78 -30.21 -16.04
CA LEU A 445 12.88 -29.27 -17.16
C LEU A 445 11.71 -29.43 -18.14
N GLN A 446 11.26 -30.66 -18.42
CA GLN A 446 10.11 -30.92 -19.29
C GLN A 446 8.79 -30.40 -18.70
N ASP A 447 8.58 -30.55 -17.38
CA ASP A 447 7.42 -29.97 -16.69
C ASP A 447 7.47 -28.43 -16.68
N ILE A 448 8.66 -27.84 -16.46
CA ILE A 448 8.88 -26.38 -16.57
C ILE A 448 8.59 -25.88 -17.99
N ILE A 449 9.00 -26.62 -19.04
CA ILE A 449 8.70 -26.29 -20.43
C ILE A 449 7.18 -26.32 -20.67
N GLN A 450 6.46 -27.37 -20.26
CA GLN A 450 5.00 -27.43 -20.40
C GLN A 450 4.27 -26.28 -19.68
N ILE A 451 4.76 -25.84 -18.52
CA ILE A 451 4.21 -24.67 -17.80
C ILE A 451 4.47 -23.39 -18.61
N ARG A 452 5.67 -23.21 -19.15
CA ARG A 452 6.02 -22.05 -19.99
C ARG A 452 5.20 -22.03 -21.30
N GLU A 453 5.02 -23.16 -21.98
CA GLU A 453 4.20 -23.27 -23.19
C GLU A 453 2.72 -22.95 -22.93
N LYS A 454 2.18 -23.30 -21.76
CA LYS A 454 0.82 -22.88 -21.36
C LYS A 454 0.75 -21.38 -21.15
N LYS A 455 1.74 -20.80 -20.45
CA LYS A 455 1.80 -19.35 -20.21
C LYS A 455 2.04 -18.53 -21.47
N ILE A 456 2.82 -19.04 -22.43
CA ILE A 456 3.01 -18.43 -23.76
C ILE A 456 1.66 -18.41 -24.49
N ARG A 457 0.94 -19.54 -24.57
CA ARG A 457 -0.39 -19.60 -25.21
C ARG A 457 -1.42 -18.67 -24.56
N GLU A 458 -1.41 -18.51 -23.23
CA GLU A 458 -2.25 -17.51 -22.55
C GLU A 458 -1.91 -16.07 -23.00
N LEU A 459 -0.63 -15.74 -23.15
CA LEU A 459 -0.17 -14.42 -23.58
C LEU A 459 -0.44 -14.18 -25.08
N GLU A 460 -0.33 -15.21 -25.93
CA GLU A 460 -0.71 -15.17 -27.34
C GLU A 460 -2.21 -14.89 -27.53
N ILE A 461 -3.06 -15.53 -26.72
CA ILE A 461 -4.51 -15.27 -26.70
C ILE A 461 -4.82 -13.84 -26.22
N GLN A 462 -4.13 -13.34 -25.20
CA GLN A 462 -4.29 -11.96 -24.74
C GLN A 462 -3.84 -10.93 -25.78
N ALA A 463 -2.69 -11.16 -26.43
CA ALA A 463 -2.16 -10.29 -27.47
C ALA A 463 -3.07 -10.26 -28.72
N THR A 464 -3.51 -11.42 -29.21
CA THR A 464 -4.41 -11.50 -30.38
C THR A 464 -5.78 -10.88 -30.09
N THR A 465 -6.31 -11.02 -28.87
CA THR A 465 -7.55 -10.35 -28.45
C THR A 465 -7.40 -8.82 -28.46
N ALA A 466 -6.32 -8.30 -27.85
CA ALA A 466 -6.04 -6.86 -27.81
C ALA A 466 -5.80 -6.25 -29.21
N VAL A 467 -5.17 -6.99 -30.11
CA VAL A 467 -5.02 -6.59 -31.52
C VAL A 467 -6.38 -6.51 -32.22
N ALA A 468 -7.25 -7.52 -32.05
CA ALA A 468 -8.58 -7.51 -32.66
C ALA A 468 -9.47 -6.36 -32.14
N GLU A 469 -9.44 -6.06 -30.84
CA GLU A 469 -10.14 -4.90 -30.26
C GLU A 469 -9.60 -3.56 -30.81
N HIS A 470 -8.29 -3.46 -31.00
CA HIS A 470 -7.66 -2.27 -31.60
C HIS A 470 -8.01 -2.11 -33.10
N GLU A 471 -8.01 -3.19 -33.87
CA GLU A 471 -8.44 -3.20 -35.28
C GLU A 471 -9.92 -2.81 -35.42
N GLU A 472 -10.80 -3.32 -34.55
CA GLU A 472 -12.22 -2.94 -34.55
C GLU A 472 -12.42 -1.45 -34.22
N ASN A 473 -11.61 -0.90 -33.30
CA ASN A 473 -11.61 0.52 -32.97
C ASN A 473 -11.09 1.39 -34.13
N LEU A 474 -9.99 1.00 -34.78
CA LEU A 474 -9.49 1.66 -35.99
C LEU A 474 -10.53 1.64 -37.12
N TYR A 475 -11.23 0.52 -37.32
CA TYR A 475 -12.30 0.41 -38.31
C TYR A 475 -13.46 1.37 -38.00
N LYS A 476 -13.90 1.44 -36.73
CA LYS A 476 -14.92 2.40 -36.26
C LYS A 476 -14.50 3.86 -36.45
N GLN A 477 -13.22 4.18 -36.35
CA GLN A 477 -12.69 5.53 -36.62
C GLN A 477 -12.63 5.84 -38.12
N LEU A 478 -12.16 4.88 -38.94
CA LEU A 478 -12.12 5.01 -40.41
C LEU A 478 -13.51 5.25 -41.01
N VAL A 479 -14.55 4.57 -40.52
CA VAL A 479 -15.94 4.79 -40.98
C VAL A 479 -16.39 6.23 -40.70
N LYS A 480 -16.14 6.77 -39.49
CA LYS A 480 -16.50 8.16 -39.15
C LYS A 480 -15.79 9.19 -40.03
N LEU A 481 -14.47 9.05 -40.21
CA LEU A 481 -13.69 9.94 -41.06
C LEU A 481 -14.14 9.90 -42.52
N LYS A 482 -14.58 8.73 -43.00
CA LYS A 482 -15.19 8.58 -44.34
C LYS A 482 -16.52 9.31 -44.44
N GLU A 483 -17.42 9.18 -43.45
CA GLU A 483 -18.68 9.93 -43.43
C GLU A 483 -18.47 11.45 -43.35
N GLU A 484 -17.45 11.91 -42.62
CA GLU A 484 -17.08 13.34 -42.54
C GLU A 484 -16.56 13.86 -43.87
N ARG A 485 -15.66 13.11 -44.54
CA ARG A 485 -15.21 13.40 -45.91
C ARG A 485 -16.38 13.49 -46.88
N ASP A 486 -17.32 12.56 -46.82
CA ASP A 486 -18.44 12.48 -47.76
C ASP A 486 -19.44 13.63 -47.54
N LYS A 487 -19.59 14.12 -46.30
CA LYS A 487 -20.32 15.37 -45.99
C LYS A 487 -19.58 16.61 -46.52
N GLU A 488 -18.25 16.64 -46.49
CA GLU A 488 -17.48 17.78 -47.03
C GLU A 488 -17.53 17.82 -48.57
N MET A 489 -17.48 16.66 -49.23
CA MET A 489 -17.65 16.56 -50.69
C MET A 489 -18.98 17.15 -51.16
N LEU A 490 -20.10 16.87 -50.48
CA LEU A 490 -21.42 17.41 -50.82
C LEU A 490 -21.45 18.96 -50.74
N LYS A 491 -20.77 19.57 -49.77
CA LYS A 491 -20.64 21.04 -49.69
C LYS A 491 -19.84 21.61 -50.87
N TYR A 492 -18.79 20.91 -51.30
CA TYR A 492 -18.01 21.33 -52.48
C TYR A 492 -18.83 21.24 -53.77
N GLU A 493 -19.66 20.22 -53.92
CA GLU A 493 -20.60 20.10 -55.05
C GLU A 493 -21.65 21.23 -55.05
N GLU A 494 -22.24 21.55 -53.89
CA GLU A 494 -23.16 22.68 -53.73
C GLU A 494 -22.49 24.03 -54.07
N PHE A 495 -21.27 24.27 -53.59
CA PHE A 495 -20.49 25.47 -53.90
C PHE A 495 -20.18 25.62 -55.40
N ILE A 496 -19.92 24.50 -56.11
CA ILE A 496 -19.70 24.51 -57.57
C ILE A 496 -20.98 24.92 -58.31
N VAL A 497 -22.16 24.48 -57.86
CA VAL A 497 -23.45 24.88 -58.45
C VAL A 497 -23.69 26.38 -58.29
N ASP A 498 -23.43 26.96 -57.12
CA ASP A 498 -23.58 28.40 -56.90
C ASP A 498 -22.54 29.24 -57.64
N TYR A 499 -21.29 28.78 -57.74
CA TYR A 499 -20.28 29.44 -58.57
C TYR A 499 -20.73 29.55 -60.04
N ASN A 500 -21.25 28.45 -60.60
CA ASN A 500 -21.75 28.42 -61.98
C ASN A 500 -22.99 29.32 -62.18
N ARG A 501 -23.89 29.41 -61.18
CA ARG A 501 -25.03 30.34 -61.17
C ARG A 501 -24.57 31.80 -61.24
N VAL A 502 -23.53 32.18 -60.49
CA VAL A 502 -22.96 33.55 -60.52
C VAL A 502 -22.27 33.83 -61.86
N LEU A 503 -21.59 32.84 -62.46
CA LEU A 503 -20.93 33.00 -63.76
C LEU A 503 -21.95 33.32 -64.88
N LEU A 504 -23.08 32.62 -64.91
CA LEU A 504 -24.16 32.88 -65.88
C LEU A 504 -24.79 34.27 -65.71
N ALA A 505 -24.96 34.74 -64.46
CA ALA A 505 -25.46 36.10 -64.20
C ALA A 505 -24.50 37.19 -64.73
N LYS A 506 -23.19 36.98 -64.59
CA LYS A 506 -22.15 37.86 -65.15
C LYS A 506 -22.19 37.88 -66.69
N GLU A 507 -22.38 36.74 -67.34
CA GLU A 507 -22.50 36.65 -68.80
C GLU A 507 -23.73 37.36 -69.35
N GLN A 508 -24.84 37.39 -68.60
CA GLN A 508 -26.01 38.18 -68.99
C GLN A 508 -25.73 39.68 -68.90
N MET A 509 -25.18 40.16 -67.78
CA MET A 509 -24.83 41.58 -67.61
C MET A 509 -23.87 42.10 -68.70
N ALA A 510 -22.96 41.26 -69.20
CA ALA A 510 -22.07 41.63 -70.31
C ALA A 510 -22.83 41.92 -71.61
N LYS A 511 -23.83 41.09 -71.96
CA LYS A 511 -24.68 41.30 -73.14
C LYS A 511 -25.52 42.57 -73.03
N ASP A 512 -26.02 42.84 -71.82
CA ASP A 512 -26.83 44.05 -71.55
C ASP A 512 -25.99 45.34 -71.73
N VAL A 513 -24.69 45.30 -71.39
CA VAL A 513 -23.73 46.39 -71.65
C VAL A 513 -23.41 46.55 -73.13
N ASP A 514 -23.14 45.45 -73.86
CA ASP A 514 -22.86 45.52 -75.30
C ASP A 514 -24.06 46.09 -76.09
N ASN A 515 -25.29 45.72 -75.72
CA ASN A 515 -26.50 46.28 -76.31
C ASN A 515 -26.53 47.81 -76.17
N ALA A 516 -26.34 48.34 -74.96
CA ALA A 516 -26.28 49.79 -74.71
C ALA A 516 -25.13 50.48 -75.47
N PHE A 517 -23.99 49.80 -75.67
CA PHE A 517 -22.88 50.33 -76.46
C PHE A 517 -23.22 50.48 -77.95
N THR A 518 -24.02 49.57 -78.53
CA THR A 518 -24.45 49.70 -79.94
C THR A 518 -25.36 50.91 -80.16
N GLU A 519 -26.21 51.25 -79.20
CA GLU A 519 -27.11 52.41 -79.23
C GLU A 519 -26.33 53.74 -79.26
N VAL A 520 -25.29 53.85 -78.41
CA VAL A 520 -24.33 54.98 -78.42
C VAL A 520 -23.59 55.07 -79.77
N LYS A 521 -23.29 53.93 -80.41
CA LYS A 521 -22.55 53.91 -81.68
C LYS A 521 -23.33 54.50 -82.85
N ILE A 522 -24.65 54.34 -82.88
CA ILE A 522 -25.53 54.89 -83.91
C ILE A 522 -25.51 56.43 -83.87
N LEU A 523 -25.54 57.03 -82.68
CA LEU A 523 -25.47 58.48 -82.49
C LEU A 523 -24.12 59.07 -82.96
N GLN A 524 -23.02 58.33 -82.76
CA GLN A 524 -21.65 58.80 -83.00
C GLN A 524 -21.29 58.92 -84.50
N ASN A 525 -21.85 58.06 -85.36
CA ASN A 525 -21.47 58.00 -86.79
C ASN A 525 -21.98 59.18 -87.64
N SER A 526 -22.79 60.06 -87.05
CA SER A 526 -23.43 61.21 -87.72
C SER A 526 -22.48 62.35 -88.15
N LEU A 527 -21.24 62.39 -87.61
CA LEU A 527 -20.59 63.69 -87.38
C LEU A 527 -19.41 64.09 -88.30
N LYS A 528 -18.36 63.26 -88.52
CA LYS A 528 -17.07 63.75 -89.08
C LYS A 528 -16.25 62.70 -89.86
N ALA A 529 -16.25 62.76 -91.20
CA ALA A 529 -15.23 62.07 -92.02
C ALA A 529 -15.12 62.60 -93.48
N ARG A 530 -14.01 63.29 -93.83
CA ARG A 530 -13.43 63.25 -95.19
C ARG A 530 -12.00 63.85 -95.31
N ASN A 531 -11.18 63.21 -96.15
CA ASN A 531 -10.28 63.85 -97.13
C ASN A 531 -8.81 64.25 -96.81
N ILE A 532 -8.03 63.49 -96.01
CA ILE A 532 -6.54 63.58 -96.01
C ILE A 532 -5.88 62.20 -95.92
N GLU A 533 -5.95 61.39 -96.98
CA GLU A 533 -5.53 59.97 -96.94
C GLU A 533 -4.29 59.63 -97.80
N ASN A 534 -4.14 60.27 -98.97
CA ASN A 534 -3.25 59.76 -100.02
C ASN A 534 -1.73 59.96 -99.82
N GLU A 535 -1.27 60.84 -98.92
CA GLU A 535 0.17 61.00 -98.63
C GLU A 535 0.72 59.94 -97.65
N ILE A 536 -0.16 59.22 -96.92
CA ILE A 536 0.23 58.29 -95.86
C ILE A 536 1.05 57.11 -96.41
N SER A 537 0.61 56.53 -97.54
CA SER A 537 1.06 55.22 -98.05
C SER A 537 2.58 55.09 -98.29
N LYS A 538 3.27 56.20 -98.61
CA LYS A 538 4.74 56.18 -98.82
C LYS A 538 5.53 56.18 -97.52
N LYS A 539 5.07 56.89 -96.48
CA LYS A 539 5.70 56.85 -95.15
C LYS A 539 5.38 55.56 -94.41
N GLU A 540 4.17 55.03 -94.59
CA GLU A 540 3.66 53.82 -93.94
C GLU A 540 4.61 52.61 -94.09
N LYS A 541 5.17 52.37 -95.29
CA LYS A 541 6.03 51.20 -95.56
C LYS A 541 7.37 51.24 -94.81
N GLN A 542 7.96 52.42 -94.64
CA GLN A 542 9.17 52.59 -93.81
C GLN A 542 8.83 52.47 -92.33
N LEU A 543 7.68 53.03 -91.91
CA LEU A 543 7.19 53.00 -90.54
C LEU A 543 6.96 51.55 -90.08
N LYS A 544 6.24 50.73 -90.86
CA LYS A 544 5.97 49.30 -90.59
C LYS A 544 7.22 48.46 -90.27
N THR A 545 8.36 48.80 -90.87
CA THR A 545 9.61 48.04 -90.68
C THR A 545 10.31 48.40 -89.36
N LEU A 546 10.24 49.68 -88.95
CA LEU A 546 10.74 50.14 -87.65
C LEU A 546 9.77 49.76 -86.52
N GLU A 547 8.47 49.87 -86.77
CA GLU A 547 7.38 49.51 -85.86
C GLU A 547 7.43 48.04 -85.43
N ASN A 548 7.70 47.11 -86.35
CA ASN A 548 7.91 45.70 -86.00
C ASN A 548 9.09 45.49 -85.03
N LYS A 549 10.22 46.21 -85.21
CA LYS A 549 11.36 46.14 -84.28
C LYS A 549 11.05 46.80 -82.93
N PHE A 550 10.37 47.95 -82.97
CA PHE A 550 9.92 48.67 -81.78
C PHE A 550 8.96 47.83 -80.94
N ASN A 551 7.99 47.16 -81.56
CA ASN A 551 7.03 46.30 -80.87
C ASN A 551 7.67 45.08 -80.19
N ILE A 552 8.72 44.49 -80.78
CA ILE A 552 9.49 43.40 -80.13
C ILE A 552 10.22 43.93 -78.88
N LEU A 553 10.91 45.06 -78.98
CA LEU A 553 11.60 45.68 -77.84
C LEU A 553 10.63 46.15 -76.74
N LYS A 554 9.51 46.77 -77.14
CA LYS A 554 8.42 47.15 -76.22
C LYS A 554 7.89 45.94 -75.44
N LYS A 555 7.63 44.83 -76.11
CA LYS A 555 7.16 43.58 -75.47
C LYS A 555 8.20 42.97 -74.53
N GLN A 556 9.50 43.10 -74.82
CA GLN A 556 10.56 42.72 -73.87
C GLN A 556 10.61 43.64 -72.65
N ILE A 557 10.41 44.95 -72.83
CA ILE A 557 10.36 45.93 -71.73
C ILE A 557 9.12 45.69 -70.86
N GLU A 558 7.94 45.48 -71.44
CA GLU A 558 6.70 45.14 -70.71
C GLU A 558 6.82 43.82 -69.91
N ASN A 559 7.59 42.84 -70.41
CA ASN A 559 7.86 41.61 -69.67
C ASN A 559 8.85 41.83 -68.51
N LYS A 560 9.90 42.64 -68.71
CA LYS A 560 10.85 42.99 -67.64
C LYS A 560 10.20 43.86 -66.56
N ASN A 561 9.36 44.82 -66.95
CA ASN A 561 8.64 45.68 -66.00
C ASN A 561 7.68 44.87 -65.13
N ARG A 562 6.91 43.94 -65.70
CA ARG A 562 6.08 43.01 -64.90
C ARG A 562 6.90 42.21 -63.89
N SER A 563 8.02 41.61 -64.32
CA SER A 563 8.92 40.90 -63.39
C SER A 563 9.49 41.80 -62.27
N ILE A 564 9.69 43.09 -62.53
CA ILE A 564 10.12 44.07 -61.51
C ILE A 564 8.95 44.43 -60.58
N GLU A 565 7.74 44.59 -61.10
CA GLU A 565 6.52 44.85 -60.31
C GLU A 565 6.19 43.67 -59.39
N ASP A 566 6.30 42.44 -59.88
CA ASP A 566 6.16 41.20 -59.12
C ASP A 566 7.17 41.14 -57.95
N LEU A 567 8.47 41.33 -58.23
CA LEU A 567 9.53 41.36 -57.22
C LEU A 567 9.39 42.52 -56.21
N GLN A 568 8.82 43.66 -56.62
CA GLN A 568 8.47 44.75 -55.71
C GLN A 568 7.27 44.41 -54.83
N GLN A 569 6.29 43.66 -55.35
CA GLN A 569 5.14 43.21 -54.59
C GLN A 569 5.55 42.13 -53.57
N GLU A 570 6.45 41.23 -53.95
CA GLU A 570 7.04 40.21 -53.08
C GLU A 570 7.91 40.83 -51.97
N ASN A 571 8.70 41.85 -52.28
CA ASN A 571 9.43 42.60 -51.25
C ASN A 571 8.48 43.30 -50.26
N LYS A 572 7.29 43.75 -50.69
CA LYS A 572 6.27 44.32 -49.77
C LYS A 572 5.64 43.24 -48.88
N THR A 573 5.45 42.00 -49.35
CA THR A 573 4.94 40.91 -48.51
C THR A 573 5.99 40.42 -47.52
N PHE A 574 7.25 40.23 -47.94
CA PHE A 574 8.35 39.91 -47.02
C PHE A 574 8.56 40.98 -45.95
N LYS A 575 8.55 42.28 -46.32
CA LYS A 575 8.71 43.38 -45.35
C LYS A 575 7.55 43.48 -44.36
N LYS A 576 6.32 43.14 -44.77
CA LYS A 576 5.18 42.97 -43.85
C LYS A 576 5.40 41.79 -42.90
N LYS A 577 5.86 40.65 -43.41
CA LYS A 577 6.08 39.45 -42.60
C LYS A 577 7.22 39.61 -41.58
N ILE A 578 8.34 40.22 -41.95
CA ILE A 578 9.40 40.60 -40.99
C ILE A 578 8.84 41.49 -39.86
N SER A 579 7.85 42.35 -40.16
CA SER A 579 7.18 43.18 -39.15
C SER A 579 6.14 42.46 -38.27
N SER A 580 5.52 41.36 -38.73
CA SER A 580 4.71 40.49 -37.86
C SER A 580 5.62 39.64 -36.96
N ASP A 581 6.62 39.04 -37.56
CA ASP A 581 7.42 38.00 -36.93
C ASP A 581 8.34 38.62 -35.85
N SER A 582 8.86 39.83 -36.09
CA SER A 582 9.55 40.65 -35.07
C SER A 582 8.67 40.99 -33.86
N LYS A 583 7.38 41.30 -34.07
CA LYS A 583 6.44 41.56 -32.96
C LYS A 583 6.14 40.27 -32.19
N GLN A 584 5.98 39.14 -32.89
CA GLN A 584 5.76 37.85 -32.28
C GLN A 584 6.93 37.44 -31.37
N CYS A 585 8.18 37.60 -31.81
CA CYS A 585 9.36 37.38 -30.96
C CYS A 585 9.31 38.24 -29.70
N SER A 586 9.02 39.54 -29.80
CA SER A 586 8.96 40.43 -28.62
C SER A 586 7.85 40.06 -27.61
N ALA A 587 6.73 39.51 -28.10
CA ALA A 587 5.67 39.01 -27.23
C ALA A 587 6.08 37.71 -26.51
N GLN A 588 6.71 36.77 -27.23
CA GLN A 588 7.22 35.52 -26.68
C GLN A 588 8.35 35.77 -25.65
N GLU A 589 9.23 36.75 -25.90
CA GLU A 589 10.29 37.14 -24.98
C GLU A 589 9.72 37.71 -23.67
N ALA A 590 8.68 38.56 -23.75
CA ALA A 590 7.96 39.06 -22.58
C ALA A 590 7.24 37.94 -21.80
N GLU A 591 6.65 36.96 -22.50
CA GLU A 591 6.02 35.80 -21.87
C GLU A 591 7.05 34.92 -21.14
N VAL A 592 8.22 34.67 -21.73
CA VAL A 592 9.34 33.95 -21.10
C VAL A 592 9.83 34.67 -19.84
N ILE A 593 9.91 36.00 -19.85
CA ILE A 593 10.24 36.79 -18.65
C ILE A 593 9.16 36.61 -17.56
N GLN A 594 7.88 36.66 -17.93
CA GLN A 594 6.78 36.48 -16.98
C GLN A 594 6.71 35.05 -16.41
N LEU A 595 7.02 34.02 -17.21
CA LEU A 595 7.10 32.63 -16.76
C LEU A 595 8.29 32.40 -15.80
N LYS A 596 9.46 32.99 -16.08
CA LYS A 596 10.61 32.96 -15.15
C LYS A 596 10.26 33.58 -13.79
N ALA A 597 9.56 34.72 -13.78
CA ALA A 597 9.11 35.36 -12.54
C ALA A 597 8.11 34.51 -11.75
N LYS A 598 7.19 33.81 -12.44
CA LYS A 598 6.24 32.87 -11.80
C LYS A 598 6.96 31.67 -11.18
N LEU A 599 7.92 31.07 -11.90
CA LEU A 599 8.72 29.94 -11.41
C LEU A 599 9.51 30.29 -10.14
N GLU A 600 10.19 31.43 -10.12
CA GLU A 600 10.98 31.85 -8.95
C GLU A 600 10.10 32.17 -7.72
N ASN A 601 8.90 32.71 -7.92
CA ASN A 601 7.93 32.90 -6.83
C ASN A 601 7.47 31.55 -6.24
N ILE A 602 7.13 30.58 -7.09
CA ILE A 602 6.78 29.21 -6.67
C ILE A 602 7.96 28.55 -5.92
N ARG A 603 9.20 28.75 -6.38
CA ARG A 603 10.41 28.26 -5.72
C ARG A 603 10.58 28.85 -4.32
N LEU A 604 10.44 30.16 -4.18
CA LEU A 604 10.53 30.85 -2.88
C LEU A 604 9.36 30.50 -1.94
N GLN A 605 8.19 30.18 -2.48
CA GLN A 605 7.05 29.71 -1.69
C GLN A 605 7.27 28.29 -1.16
N SER A 606 7.73 27.35 -2.00
CA SER A 606 8.01 25.97 -1.56
C SER A 606 9.18 25.91 -0.57
N GLU A 607 10.22 26.73 -0.76
CA GLU A 607 11.33 26.87 0.18
C GLU A 607 10.86 27.35 1.57
N LYS A 608 9.96 28.34 1.63
CA LYS A 608 9.33 28.80 2.89
C LYS A 608 8.47 27.70 3.54
N SER A 609 7.66 26.99 2.76
CA SER A 609 6.83 25.88 3.26
C SER A 609 7.70 24.76 3.85
N ASN A 610 8.75 24.34 3.14
CA ASN A 610 9.67 23.31 3.60
C ASN A 610 10.38 23.71 4.90
N ASN A 611 10.84 24.96 5.02
CA ASN A 611 11.45 25.48 6.24
C ASN A 611 10.45 25.49 7.43
N SER A 612 9.17 25.80 7.17
CA SER A 612 8.11 25.72 8.19
C SER A 612 7.86 24.27 8.64
N TYR A 613 7.71 23.33 7.71
CA TYR A 613 7.51 21.92 8.05
C TYR A 613 8.73 21.32 8.76
N GLN A 614 9.96 21.66 8.35
CA GLN A 614 11.17 21.18 9.03
C GLN A 614 11.29 21.72 10.45
N LYS A 615 10.80 22.95 10.73
CA LYS A 615 10.69 23.47 12.09
C LYS A 615 9.64 22.69 12.89
N GLU A 616 8.43 22.53 12.35
CA GLU A 616 7.34 21.83 13.03
C GLU A 616 7.69 20.37 13.35
N ILE A 617 8.39 19.67 12.45
CA ILE A 617 8.87 18.30 12.69
C ILE A 617 9.82 18.24 13.89
N LYS A 618 10.76 19.20 14.02
CA LYS A 618 11.70 19.28 15.16
C LYS A 618 11.00 19.60 16.49
N GLU A 619 9.98 20.46 16.46
CA GLU A 619 9.17 20.78 17.63
C GLU A 619 8.30 19.59 18.06
N ARG A 620 7.67 18.89 17.10
CA ARG A 620 6.92 17.65 17.33
C ARG A 620 7.79 16.54 17.91
N SER A 621 8.97 16.26 17.34
CA SER A 621 9.85 15.18 17.82
C SER A 621 10.30 15.40 19.27
N PHE A 622 10.56 16.64 19.67
CA PHE A 622 10.88 16.97 21.07
C PHE A 622 9.69 16.76 22.02
N THR A 623 8.46 17.09 21.59
CA THR A 623 7.26 16.79 22.39
C THR A 623 6.94 15.30 22.47
N GLU A 624 7.18 14.54 21.40
CA GLU A 624 6.99 13.09 21.35
C GLU A 624 7.98 12.36 22.27
N GLU A 625 9.26 12.76 22.24
CA GLU A 625 10.28 12.22 23.14
C GLU A 625 9.92 12.48 24.61
N LYS A 626 9.50 13.70 24.96
CA LYS A 626 9.07 14.05 26.31
C LYS A 626 7.84 13.25 26.78
N LEU A 627 6.83 13.08 25.91
CA LEU A 627 5.65 12.26 26.20
C LEU A 627 6.01 10.79 26.36
N ARG A 628 6.98 10.29 25.58
CA ARG A 628 7.51 8.94 25.73
C ARG A 628 8.19 8.75 27.10
N GLU A 629 9.05 9.68 27.53
CA GLU A 629 9.64 9.62 28.88
C GLU A 629 8.58 9.63 29.99
N GLU A 630 7.49 10.39 29.82
CA GLU A 630 6.39 10.48 30.79
C GLU A 630 5.58 9.18 30.85
N ALA A 631 5.31 8.55 29.70
CA ALA A 631 4.69 7.22 29.64
C ALA A 631 5.60 6.11 30.22
N GLU A 632 6.91 6.15 29.95
CA GLU A 632 7.90 5.22 30.51
C GLU A 632 7.96 5.35 32.05
N ARG A 633 7.91 6.59 32.58
CA ARG A 633 7.83 6.86 34.03
C ARG A 633 6.51 6.37 34.65
N MET A 634 5.36 6.66 34.04
CA MET A 634 4.06 6.17 34.55
C MET A 634 3.97 4.64 34.57
N LYS A 635 4.59 3.96 33.59
CA LYS A 635 4.67 2.50 33.57
C LYS A 635 5.45 1.95 34.76
N VAL A 636 6.63 2.50 35.08
CA VAL A 636 7.42 2.08 36.26
C VAL A 636 6.61 2.23 37.54
N ILE A 637 5.94 3.38 37.73
CA ILE A 637 5.08 3.63 38.90
C ILE A 637 3.92 2.62 38.98
N ALA A 638 3.31 2.24 37.85
CA ALA A 638 2.25 1.24 37.81
C ALA A 638 2.76 -0.18 38.11
N ASP A 639 3.93 -0.57 37.60
CA ASP A 639 4.56 -1.86 37.87
C ASP A 639 4.97 -1.97 39.36
N GLU A 640 5.50 -0.90 39.96
CA GLU A 640 5.80 -0.82 41.39
C GLU A 640 4.53 -0.88 42.26
N ALA A 641 3.48 -0.13 41.91
CA ALA A 641 2.21 -0.18 42.62
C ALA A 641 1.56 -1.58 42.56
N GLN A 642 1.64 -2.25 41.40
CA GLN A 642 1.14 -3.63 41.26
C GLN A 642 1.97 -4.62 42.09
N LYS A 643 3.29 -4.43 42.21
CA LYS A 643 4.15 -5.23 43.09
C LYS A 643 3.75 -5.05 44.56
N MET A 644 3.56 -3.80 45.01
CA MET A 644 3.13 -3.50 46.39
C MET A 644 1.75 -4.10 46.70
N GLN A 645 0.79 -4.02 45.77
CA GLN A 645 -0.54 -4.62 45.95
C GLN A 645 -0.46 -6.15 46.12
N LYS A 646 0.31 -6.84 45.27
CA LYS A 646 0.53 -8.30 45.39
C LYS A 646 1.13 -8.67 46.75
N GLU A 647 2.02 -7.84 47.28
CA GLU A 647 2.65 -8.06 48.58
C GLU A 647 1.66 -7.86 49.75
N THR A 648 0.74 -6.88 49.66
CA THR A 648 -0.37 -6.74 50.62
C THR A 648 -1.40 -7.86 50.50
N ASP A 649 -1.70 -8.34 49.29
CA ASP A 649 -2.62 -9.45 49.06
C ASP A 649 -2.08 -10.75 49.67
N ILE A 650 -0.79 -11.03 49.49
CA ILE A 650 -0.10 -12.19 50.10
C ILE A 650 -0.15 -12.12 51.63
N ARG A 651 0.11 -10.95 52.23
CA ARG A 651 -0.04 -10.75 53.70
C ARG A 651 -1.47 -11.01 54.17
N CYS A 652 -2.47 -10.52 53.44
CA CYS A 652 -3.88 -10.73 53.75
C CYS A 652 -4.26 -12.22 53.67
N GLN A 653 -3.87 -12.90 52.59
CA GLN A 653 -4.09 -14.34 52.40
C GLN A 653 -3.40 -15.18 53.49
N HIS A 654 -2.18 -14.83 53.88
CA HIS A 654 -1.48 -15.50 54.98
C HIS A 654 -2.25 -15.37 56.30
N LYS A 655 -2.77 -14.17 56.61
CA LYS A 655 -3.54 -13.96 57.84
C LYS A 655 -4.89 -14.69 57.84
N ILE A 656 -5.54 -14.79 56.68
CA ILE A 656 -6.74 -15.63 56.51
C ILE A 656 -6.39 -17.11 56.74
N ALA A 657 -5.27 -17.60 56.19
CA ALA A 657 -4.83 -18.98 56.37
C ALA A 657 -4.51 -19.32 57.84
N GLU A 658 -3.84 -18.42 58.59
CA GLU A 658 -3.65 -18.56 60.04
C GLU A 658 -4.99 -18.71 60.78
N MET A 659 -5.97 -17.86 60.46
CA MET A 659 -7.28 -17.88 61.11
C MET A 659 -8.07 -19.14 60.77
N VAL A 660 -8.04 -19.59 59.51
CA VAL A 660 -8.68 -20.85 59.09
C VAL A 660 -8.05 -22.05 59.79
N ALA A 661 -6.72 -22.15 59.84
CA ALA A 661 -6.03 -23.25 60.52
C ALA A 661 -6.33 -23.28 62.04
N LEU A 662 -6.47 -22.10 62.68
CA LEU A 662 -6.89 -22.01 64.08
C LEU A 662 -8.35 -22.43 64.28
N MET A 663 -9.26 -22.01 63.39
CA MET A 663 -10.67 -22.42 63.41
C MET A 663 -10.83 -23.92 63.17
N GLU A 664 -10.10 -24.50 62.23
CA GLU A 664 -10.07 -25.95 61.99
C GLU A 664 -9.53 -26.70 63.22
N LYS A 665 -8.44 -26.22 63.85
CA LYS A 665 -7.94 -26.80 65.10
C LYS A 665 -9.01 -26.81 66.20
N HIS A 666 -9.69 -25.68 66.42
CA HIS A 666 -10.76 -25.61 67.41
C HIS A 666 -11.95 -26.51 67.04
N LYS A 667 -12.33 -26.58 65.75
CA LYS A 667 -13.37 -27.49 65.27
C LYS A 667 -13.04 -28.95 65.62
N HIS A 668 -11.84 -29.43 65.29
CA HIS A 668 -11.43 -30.81 65.63
C HIS A 668 -11.41 -31.06 67.16
N GLN A 669 -11.13 -30.05 67.98
CA GLN A 669 -11.22 -30.17 69.44
C GLN A 669 -12.68 -30.30 69.93
N TYR A 670 -13.63 -29.57 69.33
CA TYR A 670 -15.05 -29.72 69.65
C TYR A 670 -15.64 -31.02 69.11
N ASP A 671 -15.35 -31.39 67.85
CA ASP A 671 -15.79 -32.65 67.25
C ASP A 671 -15.37 -33.83 68.13
N LYS A 672 -14.08 -33.87 68.52
CA LYS A 672 -13.55 -34.89 69.43
C LYS A 672 -14.22 -34.86 70.82
N MET A 673 -14.47 -33.68 71.39
CA MET A 673 -15.12 -33.57 72.70
C MET A 673 -16.56 -34.11 72.67
N VAL A 674 -17.27 -33.94 71.56
CA VAL A 674 -18.61 -34.53 71.35
C VAL A 674 -18.50 -36.05 71.24
N GLU A 675 -17.56 -36.58 70.46
CA GLU A 675 -17.31 -38.04 70.37
C GLU A 675 -17.00 -38.67 71.74
N GLU A 676 -16.14 -38.02 72.55
CA GLU A 676 -15.84 -38.46 73.92
C GLU A 676 -17.08 -38.41 74.83
N LYS A 677 -17.95 -37.40 74.70
CA LYS A 677 -19.17 -37.27 75.52
C LYS A 677 -20.30 -38.20 75.11
N ASP A 678 -20.48 -38.49 73.82
CA ASP A 678 -21.44 -39.50 73.36
C ASP A 678 -21.02 -40.91 73.83
N ALA A 679 -19.71 -41.20 73.86
CA ALA A 679 -19.17 -42.44 74.42
C ALA A 679 -19.37 -42.54 75.95
N GLU A 680 -19.09 -41.47 76.71
CA GLU A 680 -19.40 -41.39 78.15
C GLU A 680 -20.89 -41.61 78.42
N LEU A 681 -21.78 -40.98 77.65
CA LEU A 681 -23.23 -41.06 77.82
C LEU A 681 -23.76 -42.47 77.49
N GLY A 682 -23.16 -43.15 76.51
CA GLY A 682 -23.39 -44.57 76.26
C GLY A 682 -23.06 -45.45 77.48
N LEU A 683 -21.89 -45.23 78.09
CA LEU A 683 -21.44 -45.94 79.30
C LEU A 683 -22.24 -45.58 80.57
N HIS A 684 -22.82 -44.37 80.64
CA HIS A 684 -23.77 -44.02 81.69
C HIS A 684 -25.06 -44.83 81.53
N LYS A 685 -25.60 -44.89 80.31
CA LYS A 685 -26.85 -45.61 80.00
C LYS A 685 -26.82 -47.09 80.34
N THR A 686 -25.69 -47.78 80.14
CA THR A 686 -25.58 -49.20 80.53
C THR A 686 -25.59 -49.37 82.04
N LYS A 687 -24.84 -48.54 82.79
CA LYS A 687 -24.83 -48.54 84.26
C LYS A 687 -26.19 -48.15 84.86
N GLU A 688 -26.90 -47.23 84.21
CA GLU A 688 -28.26 -46.84 84.59
C GLU A 688 -29.24 -48.01 84.39
N GLN A 689 -29.14 -48.73 83.26
CA GLN A 689 -29.93 -49.94 83.02
C GLN A 689 -29.60 -51.07 84.02
N GLU A 690 -28.33 -51.24 84.41
CA GLU A 690 -27.88 -52.18 85.45
C GLU A 690 -28.41 -51.81 86.84
N THR A 691 -28.37 -50.53 87.22
CA THR A 691 -28.91 -50.06 88.51
C THR A 691 -30.45 -50.11 88.56
N ILE A 692 -31.13 -49.89 87.44
CA ILE A 692 -32.58 -50.15 87.31
C ILE A 692 -32.88 -51.66 87.45
N SER A 693 -32.12 -52.53 86.77
CA SER A 693 -32.33 -53.99 86.84
C SER A 693 -32.11 -54.56 88.25
N THR A 694 -31.08 -54.08 88.96
CA THR A 694 -30.82 -54.48 90.36
C THR A 694 -31.85 -53.90 91.33
N LYS A 695 -32.30 -52.65 91.14
CA LYS A 695 -33.42 -52.07 91.89
C LYS A 695 -34.71 -52.88 91.72
N VAL A 696 -35.03 -53.33 90.51
CA VAL A 696 -36.18 -54.20 90.24
C VAL A 696 -36.04 -55.56 90.91
N SER A 697 -34.84 -56.16 90.93
CA SER A 697 -34.58 -57.39 91.71
C SER A 697 -34.88 -57.19 93.20
N LEU A 698 -34.34 -56.13 93.80
CA LEU A 698 -34.56 -55.81 95.21
C LEU A 698 -36.03 -55.50 95.54
N GLU A 699 -36.77 -54.84 94.63
CA GLU A 699 -38.21 -54.62 94.78
C GLU A 699 -39.01 -55.94 94.74
N ILE A 700 -38.59 -56.91 93.93
CA ILE A 700 -39.17 -58.27 93.89
C ILE A 700 -38.82 -59.03 95.18
N GLU A 701 -37.57 -59.01 95.62
CA GLU A 701 -37.10 -59.67 96.85
C GLU A 701 -37.81 -59.13 98.11
N LEU A 702 -37.92 -57.80 98.24
CA LEU A 702 -38.69 -57.16 99.32
C LEU A 702 -40.19 -57.49 99.25
N CYS A 703 -40.74 -57.66 98.05
CA CYS A 703 -42.13 -58.11 97.86
C CYS A 703 -42.33 -59.57 98.30
N CYS A 704 -41.35 -60.45 98.09
CA CYS A 704 -41.36 -61.83 98.60
C CYS A 704 -41.24 -61.86 100.14
N LEU A 705 -40.22 -61.20 100.71
CA LEU A 705 -40.04 -61.10 102.17
C LEU A 705 -41.27 -60.50 102.88
N LYS A 706 -41.95 -59.52 102.26
CA LYS A 706 -43.20 -58.97 102.79
C LYS A 706 -44.35 -59.98 102.79
N LYS A 707 -44.45 -60.85 101.79
CA LYS A 707 -45.45 -61.94 101.77
C LYS A 707 -45.14 -62.98 102.84
N GLU A 708 -43.87 -63.34 103.02
CA GLU A 708 -43.41 -64.27 104.06
C GLU A 708 -43.68 -63.73 105.47
N LEU A 709 -43.37 -62.45 105.73
CA LEU A 709 -43.68 -61.79 107.01
C LEU A 709 -45.19 -61.71 107.29
N MET A 710 -46.01 -61.47 106.26
CA MET A 710 -47.47 -61.50 106.41
C MET A 710 -47.97 -62.92 106.76
N ALA A 711 -47.46 -63.96 106.07
CA ALA A 711 -47.80 -65.35 106.37
C ALA A 711 -47.34 -65.78 107.77
N LEU A 712 -46.19 -65.30 108.25
CA LEU A 712 -45.69 -65.57 109.59
C LEU A 712 -46.49 -64.81 110.67
N LYS A 713 -46.90 -63.57 110.40
CA LYS A 713 -47.82 -62.82 111.29
C LYS A 713 -49.17 -63.53 111.42
N GLU A 714 -49.71 -64.05 110.32
CA GLU A 714 -50.96 -64.82 110.31
C GLU A 714 -50.84 -66.15 111.09
N GLN A 715 -49.62 -66.69 111.26
CA GLN A 715 -49.38 -67.81 112.18
C GLN A 715 -49.33 -67.37 113.65
N PHE A 716 -48.76 -66.20 113.95
CA PHE A 716 -48.72 -65.65 115.32
C PHE A 716 -50.11 -65.29 115.87
N GLU A 717 -50.97 -64.65 115.08
CA GLU A 717 -52.34 -64.32 115.50
C GLU A 717 -53.14 -65.60 115.82
N LYS A 718 -52.91 -66.70 115.07
CA LYS A 718 -53.45 -68.05 115.33
C LYS A 718 -52.81 -68.79 116.52
N VAL A 719 -51.88 -68.16 117.22
CA VAL A 719 -51.34 -68.61 118.53
C VAL A 719 -51.95 -67.76 119.64
N GLU A 720 -51.98 -66.43 119.50
CA GLU A 720 -52.61 -65.54 120.50
C GLU A 720 -54.10 -65.84 120.71
N GLU A 721 -54.88 -66.11 119.65
CA GLU A 721 -56.29 -66.52 119.79
C GLU A 721 -56.46 -67.80 120.64
N LYS A 722 -55.52 -68.74 120.53
CA LYS A 722 -55.54 -70.00 121.31
C LYS A 722 -55.17 -69.77 122.76
N GLU A 723 -54.31 -68.80 123.06
CA GLU A 723 -53.91 -68.47 124.42
C GLU A 723 -54.96 -67.60 125.14
N MET A 724 -55.60 -66.66 124.44
CA MET A 724 -56.64 -65.79 125.01
C MET A 724 -57.90 -66.59 125.40
N LEU A 725 -58.29 -67.60 124.61
CA LEU A 725 -59.40 -68.50 124.94
C LEU A 725 -59.17 -69.32 126.22
N ALA A 726 -57.91 -69.51 126.66
CA ALA A 726 -57.60 -70.29 127.86
C ALA A 726 -57.77 -69.51 129.18
N ARG A 727 -57.78 -68.17 129.15
CA ARG A 727 -57.63 -67.33 130.36
C ARG A 727 -58.93 -66.75 130.95
N VAL A 728 -60.08 -66.91 130.29
CA VAL A 728 -61.36 -66.21 130.64
C VAL A 728 -62.36 -67.08 131.44
N ALA A 729 -61.96 -68.26 131.93
CA ALA A 729 -62.87 -69.26 132.49
C ALA A 729 -63.29 -69.07 133.98
N LYS A 730 -62.68 -68.12 134.71
CA LYS A 730 -62.94 -67.77 136.12
C LYS A 730 -62.65 -66.26 136.28
N GLU A 731 -63.39 -65.43 137.01
CA GLU A 731 -64.46 -65.62 138.01
C GLU A 731 -65.75 -64.80 137.65
N LYS A 732 -66.75 -64.68 138.54
CA LYS A 732 -68.14 -64.30 138.17
C LYS A 732 -68.83 -63.23 139.05
N LYS A 733 -69.45 -62.24 138.38
CA LYS A 733 -70.73 -61.54 138.70
C LYS A 733 -70.82 -60.72 140.02
N GLU A 734 -71.71 -59.74 140.22
CA GLU A 734 -72.67 -58.95 139.38
C GLU A 734 -72.62 -57.47 139.95
N VAL A 735 -73.28 -56.38 139.49
CA VAL A 735 -74.72 -56.03 139.52
C VAL A 735 -74.97 -54.68 138.75
N LYS A 736 -76.02 -54.66 137.91
CA LYS A 736 -77.05 -53.62 137.55
C LYS A 736 -77.05 -52.20 138.20
N HIS A 737 -77.70 -51.12 137.68
CA HIS A 737 -78.67 -50.88 136.56
C HIS A 737 -78.94 -49.38 136.19
N LYS A 738 -79.48 -49.11 134.98
CA LYS A 738 -80.24 -47.89 134.47
C LYS A 738 -79.42 -46.59 134.26
N SER A 739 -79.75 -45.62 133.37
CA SER A 739 -80.92 -45.27 132.49
C SER A 739 -80.40 -44.56 131.19
N LEU A 740 -80.82 -44.89 129.95
CA LEU A 740 -81.91 -44.33 129.08
C LEU A 740 -82.02 -42.77 129.06
N VAL A 741 -82.17 -42.05 127.92
CA VAL A 741 -82.45 -42.44 126.50
C VAL A 741 -82.06 -41.34 125.45
N SER A 742 -81.80 -41.75 124.17
CA SER A 742 -82.03 -41.16 122.80
C SER A 742 -82.01 -39.62 122.51
N GLU A 743 -81.89 -39.07 121.28
CA GLU A 743 -82.22 -39.50 119.88
C GLU A 743 -81.23 -38.96 118.78
N GLU A 744 -81.17 -39.67 117.63
CA GLU A 744 -81.09 -39.23 116.19
C GLU A 744 -79.92 -38.33 115.66
N ASP A 745 -79.46 -38.37 114.38
CA ASP A 745 -79.70 -39.22 113.17
C ASP A 745 -78.55 -39.07 112.11
N MET A 746 -78.58 -39.88 111.03
CA MET A 746 -77.97 -39.74 109.68
C MET A 746 -76.45 -39.98 109.50
N PHE A 747 -75.91 -40.62 108.42
CA PHE A 747 -76.42 -41.45 107.29
C PHE A 747 -75.22 -42.35 106.82
N LYS A 748 -75.30 -43.70 106.75
CA LYS A 748 -75.61 -44.57 105.57
C LYS A 748 -74.78 -44.23 104.28
N LYS A 749 -74.15 -45.15 103.51
CA LYS A 749 -73.92 -46.63 103.47
C LYS A 749 -72.66 -46.89 102.57
N LEU A 750 -71.81 -47.91 102.74
CA LEU A 750 -71.88 -49.31 102.23
C LEU A 750 -72.25 -49.43 100.72
N TYR A 751 -71.65 -50.28 99.86
CA TYR A 751 -70.75 -51.44 100.07
C TYR A 751 -70.03 -51.92 98.78
N LYS A 752 -68.87 -52.57 98.93
CA LYS A 752 -68.30 -53.74 98.21
C LYS A 752 -68.18 -53.89 96.66
N GLU A 753 -66.98 -54.43 96.31
CA GLU A 753 -66.65 -55.51 95.35
C GLU A 753 -66.51 -55.30 93.82
N LEU A 754 -65.54 -56.07 93.29
CA LEU A 754 -65.17 -56.23 91.87
C LEU A 754 -66.08 -57.29 91.20
N PRO A 755 -66.18 -57.30 89.85
CA PRO A 755 -65.47 -58.37 89.13
C PRO A 755 -64.80 -57.96 87.81
N GLU A 756 -64.12 -58.95 87.22
CA GLU A 756 -63.12 -58.95 86.15
C GLU A 756 -63.69 -59.04 84.72
N ALA A 757 -63.12 -58.28 83.76
CA ALA A 757 -62.97 -58.62 82.32
C ALA A 757 -62.37 -57.45 81.49
N ALA A 758 -61.67 -57.75 80.39
CA ALA A 758 -61.23 -56.80 79.34
C ALA A 758 -62.14 -56.93 78.08
N PRO A 759 -62.19 -56.00 77.08
CA PRO A 759 -61.04 -55.73 76.19
C PRO A 759 -60.93 -54.34 75.46
N LEU A 760 -59.73 -54.09 74.89
CA LEU A 760 -59.38 -53.42 73.61
C LEU A 760 -59.97 -52.05 73.13
N PHE A 761 -59.03 -51.17 72.72
CA PHE A 761 -59.02 -50.27 71.53
C PHE A 761 -59.76 -48.89 71.44
N MET A 762 -58.93 -47.83 71.39
CA MET A 762 -58.87 -46.74 70.39
C MET A 762 -59.99 -45.68 70.17
N THR A 763 -59.54 -44.41 70.02
CA THR A 763 -60.16 -43.25 69.29
C THR A 763 -61.44 -42.59 69.86
N SER A 764 -61.72 -41.26 69.73
CA SER A 764 -60.91 -40.08 69.34
C SER A 764 -61.61 -38.71 69.62
N SER A 765 -60.83 -37.60 69.63
CA SER A 765 -61.21 -36.20 69.26
C SER A 765 -62.28 -35.45 70.13
N LYS A 766 -62.55 -34.12 70.03
CA LYS A 766 -62.18 -33.04 69.06
C LYS A 766 -62.44 -31.59 69.60
N LYS A 767 -61.92 -30.56 68.87
CA LYS A 767 -62.20 -29.09 68.90
C LYS A 767 -61.36 -28.24 69.89
N VAL A 768 -60.69 -27.12 69.55
CA VAL A 768 -60.49 -26.30 68.31
C VAL A 768 -61.66 -25.40 67.85
N PRO A 769 -61.42 -24.06 67.74
CA PRO A 769 -61.35 -23.30 66.46
C PRO A 769 -59.94 -22.68 66.27
N SER A 770 -59.28 -22.55 65.10
CA SER A 770 -59.63 -22.12 63.71
C SER A 770 -59.58 -20.58 63.50
N SER A 771 -59.34 -19.99 62.31
CA SER A 771 -59.44 -20.45 60.90
C SER A 771 -58.68 -19.47 59.92
N VAL A 772 -58.39 -19.67 58.61
CA VAL A 772 -58.30 -20.85 57.70
C VAL A 772 -57.74 -20.46 56.28
N SER A 773 -56.77 -21.22 55.73
CA SER A 773 -56.51 -21.44 54.26
C SER A 773 -55.95 -20.28 53.35
N LYS A 774 -55.42 -20.43 52.10
CA LYS A 774 -55.25 -21.49 51.04
C LYS A 774 -53.87 -21.30 50.32
N SER A 775 -53.00 -22.30 50.06
CA SER A 775 -52.89 -23.23 48.89
C SER A 775 -52.60 -22.59 47.50
N PRO A 776 -51.98 -23.26 46.48
CA PRO A 776 -51.16 -24.50 46.46
C PRO A 776 -49.90 -24.44 45.53
N GLY A 777 -49.14 -25.55 45.34
CA GLY A 777 -48.56 -25.87 44.00
C GLY A 777 -47.11 -26.41 43.88
N THR A 778 -47.00 -27.62 43.31
CA THR A 778 -45.90 -28.15 42.46
C THR A 778 -44.44 -28.17 42.93
N ALA A 779 -43.88 -29.38 43.07
CA ALA A 779 -42.44 -29.62 43.01
C ALA A 779 -41.96 -29.75 41.55
N LEU A 780 -41.00 -28.92 41.10
CA LEU A 780 -40.23 -29.15 39.87
C LEU A 780 -38.92 -28.32 39.85
N LYS A 781 -37.87 -28.85 39.22
CA LYS A 781 -36.67 -28.12 38.70
C LYS A 781 -35.78 -27.34 39.71
N LEU A 782 -35.42 -27.92 40.86
CA LEU A 782 -34.31 -27.40 41.69
C LEU A 782 -32.90 -27.90 41.25
N ALA A 783 -32.77 -28.42 40.03
CA ALA A 783 -31.55 -29.06 39.52
C ALA A 783 -30.90 -28.36 38.30
N THR A 784 -31.42 -27.22 37.84
CA THR A 784 -31.00 -26.60 36.56
C THR A 784 -30.24 -25.27 36.72
N VAL A 785 -30.42 -24.55 37.83
CA VAL A 785 -29.79 -23.22 38.03
C VAL A 785 -28.29 -23.31 38.33
N LYS A 786 -27.82 -24.38 38.99
CA LYS A 786 -26.40 -24.58 39.34
C LYS A 786 -25.55 -25.17 38.20
N LYS A 787 -25.81 -24.76 36.94
CA LYS A 787 -25.00 -25.18 35.76
C LYS A 787 -24.82 -24.12 34.67
N MET A 788 -25.16 -22.85 34.94
CA MET A 788 -25.09 -21.76 33.93
C MET A 788 -24.11 -20.61 34.26
N ARG A 789 -23.34 -20.66 35.36
CA ARG A 789 -22.39 -19.57 35.72
C ARG A 789 -20.92 -19.86 35.41
N GLU A 790 -20.52 -21.12 35.21
CA GLU A 790 -19.12 -21.51 34.99
C GLU A 790 -18.78 -21.75 33.50
N SER A 791 -19.77 -22.10 32.67
CA SER A 791 -19.58 -22.50 31.26
C SER A 791 -19.32 -21.35 30.28
N GLY A 792 -19.44 -20.08 30.70
CA GLY A 792 -19.42 -18.93 29.80
C GLY A 792 -18.02 -18.39 29.45
N TRP A 793 -17.08 -18.44 30.40
CA TRP A 793 -15.80 -17.73 30.29
C TRP A 793 -14.76 -18.44 29.42
N THR A 794 -14.80 -19.77 29.35
CA THR A 794 -13.85 -20.59 28.58
C THR A 794 -14.12 -20.61 27.08
N ALA A 795 -15.35 -20.28 26.64
CA ALA A 795 -15.70 -20.21 25.22
C ALA A 795 -15.06 -18.99 24.53
N VAL A 796 -15.16 -17.81 25.14
CA VAL A 796 -14.69 -16.55 24.54
C VAL A 796 -13.16 -16.53 24.41
N ALA A 797 -12.44 -16.92 25.46
CA ALA A 797 -10.97 -16.89 25.49
C ALA A 797 -10.30 -17.79 24.41
N ASN A 798 -10.94 -18.88 24.02
CA ASN A 798 -10.39 -19.82 23.03
C ASN A 798 -10.60 -19.38 21.57
N VAL A 799 -11.64 -18.58 21.28
CA VAL A 799 -11.90 -18.06 19.93
C VAL A 799 -10.84 -17.03 19.54
N ASP A 800 -10.52 -16.10 20.44
CA ASP A 800 -9.51 -15.06 20.17
C ASP A 800 -8.10 -15.62 20.04
N ARG A 801 -7.74 -16.65 20.82
CA ARG A 801 -6.43 -17.30 20.73
C ARG A 801 -6.25 -18.00 19.38
N LYS A 802 -7.30 -18.65 18.85
CA LYS A 802 -7.28 -19.22 17.48
C LYS A 802 -7.28 -18.16 16.37
N LYS A 803 -7.93 -17.00 16.56
CA LYS A 803 -7.86 -15.88 15.60
C LYS A 803 -6.47 -15.25 15.54
N LYS A 804 -5.81 -15.02 16.69
CA LYS A 804 -4.47 -14.41 16.73
C LYS A 804 -3.39 -15.31 16.09
N ASN A 805 -3.41 -16.62 16.34
CA ASN A 805 -2.43 -17.52 15.71
C ASN A 805 -2.58 -17.56 14.18
N LYS A 806 -3.81 -17.62 13.64
CA LYS A 806 -4.07 -17.56 12.19
C LYS A 806 -3.78 -16.21 11.53
N ALA A 807 -3.57 -15.14 12.32
CA ALA A 807 -3.08 -13.87 11.81
C ALA A 807 -1.53 -13.85 11.75
N ALA A 808 -0.85 -14.48 12.71
CA ALA A 808 0.60 -14.61 12.72
C ALA A 808 1.14 -15.50 11.59
N GLU A 809 0.46 -16.62 11.30
CA GLU A 809 0.81 -17.51 10.18
C GLU A 809 0.75 -16.82 8.80
N LYS A 810 -0.01 -15.73 8.67
CA LYS A 810 -0.14 -14.92 7.45
C LYS A 810 0.83 -13.73 7.35
N LEU A 811 1.78 -13.62 8.28
CA LEU A 811 2.81 -12.57 8.29
C LEU A 811 4.23 -13.12 8.08
N PHE A 812 4.36 -14.44 7.85
CA PHE A 812 5.64 -15.14 7.61
C PHE A 812 5.55 -16.12 6.42
N THR A 813 4.73 -15.79 5.43
CA THR A 813 4.64 -16.40 4.10
C THR A 813 4.44 -15.30 3.06
#